data_AF-A0AAD6IZE1-F1
#
_entry.id   AF-A0AAD6IZE1-F1
#
_cell.length_a   1.000
_cell.length_b   1.000
_cell.length_c   1.000
_cell.angle_alpha   90.00
_cell.angle_beta   90.00
_cell.angle_gamma   90.00
#
_symmetry.space_group_name_H-M   'P 1'
#
loop_
_entity.id
_entity.type
_entity.pdbx_description
1 polymer ?
#
loop_
_entity_poly.entity_id
_entity_poly.type
_entity_poly.pdbx_seq_one_letter_code
_entity_poly.pdbx_strand_id
1 'polypeptide(L)'
;MPGTPPTASTLPKSIAYTIVPSPKSDPANVLILLHSIGDTQEGFANLSKSLNLPETLCISLCAPNNLPFGLRGYQWGEDVVFQGQDLSLDVKFAKAGFKTLNTVVQKLLADGWRSREIFFFGWGQGAICVFDYLCRDGTDSSGMTLEFGGLVSIGGIVGSEVKTVVTDEAKKSNTPVLACGGRNGLLTGKAEERLRSLFKDVQMVRWDRDGDGMMNDAKEATPVMKYEAYARCLCFVDGIVFSTKQKGLAYARTDIGGLYRLNADDSWTPLQDYVNNTLWNEHGVDAVALDPNDASRVYIAAGIYTNSWDPYNGKIMSSTDYGKTWSRSYFPFKFGGNMGGRQMGERLAVDPNKGSILYFGARGGNGLWKSSDYGKTWAKVTSYTAVGTFIISPGDTGQNGDIIGITFVTFDSTSGSTGAASKRIFVGTADTVATVYMSEDAGATWSAIPGQPTGSLSHTGKYSPTEKALYVSYVNTADTYGGGDGYVYKYYVESKKWVQILDDNGTGFGFGGLSLDPQKNGTVMVATYHQWWPDGNIYRSLDGGATWTTIWDFDWSGVQPPVERRFDWDVSEANWLPEVAGDKATGWMMGSLVIDPFDSDHFLYGTGATIFGSHKLTNWDKNIKFNLSSLSYGIEETAVLGLTSPPQGPPLLSVVGDVGGWRHENLDVAPYKNHLNPWWGTTRSIDHAGSKSNVVVRSGDASGGLALSNDTGITWHIHANAGSWSGGRAQLSANGDFVVWAVNNGIYVSVNEYPFQKVPNIPSGNYYTANDRKHNGLFYAAETSNFYVSTDAGTSFNKTTSSIGYIREIGVNPFRIGDVWVATDSGIWHSIDSGKTFGQVGPATDAYHIQLGRSATSRGYPAVFAAATIQGWAGHYRSDDGGYTWALISDSDNGFGTPGNNVYAADPRIYGRVFIGTNGRGIFYGDAKAASPLPVAADAYGQCGGQGWAGPKTCPHGWSCKRSSDCEYF
;
A
#
# COMPACT_ATOMS: atom_id res chain seq x y z
N MET A 1 1.89 -14.57 -24.75
CA MET A 1 0.81 -15.53 -24.46
C MET A 1 1.38 -16.48 -23.44
N PRO A 2 0.63 -16.87 -22.38
CA PRO A 2 1.10 -17.91 -21.46
C PRO A 2 1.40 -19.19 -22.27
N GLY A 3 2.41 -19.94 -21.83
CA GLY A 3 2.75 -21.21 -22.46
C GLY A 3 1.56 -22.17 -22.44
N THR A 4 1.50 -23.08 -23.42
CA THR A 4 0.40 -24.06 -23.46
C THR A 4 0.51 -24.96 -22.22
N PRO A 5 -0.53 -25.03 -21.37
CA PRO A 5 -0.46 -25.85 -20.16
C PRO A 5 -0.21 -27.31 -20.51
N PRO A 6 0.81 -27.95 -19.93
CA PRO A 6 1.08 -29.35 -20.21
C PRO A 6 -0.08 -30.22 -19.74
N THR A 7 -0.42 -31.23 -20.55
CA THR A 7 -1.37 -32.30 -20.21
C THR A 7 -0.61 -33.62 -20.18
N ALA A 8 -1.24 -34.68 -19.64
CA ALA A 8 -0.66 -36.03 -19.64
C ALA A 8 -0.30 -36.55 -21.06
N SER A 9 -0.83 -35.93 -22.12
CA SER A 9 -0.49 -36.23 -23.51
C SER A 9 0.68 -35.43 -24.09
N THR A 10 1.08 -34.30 -23.48
CA THR A 10 2.09 -33.39 -24.07
C THR A 10 3.49 -33.52 -23.47
N LEU A 11 3.62 -33.96 -22.22
CA LEU A 11 4.93 -34.26 -21.63
C LEU A 11 5.44 -35.66 -22.02
N PRO A 12 6.76 -35.89 -22.08
CA PRO A 12 7.34 -37.16 -22.52
C PRO A 12 6.85 -38.36 -21.70
N LYS A 13 6.26 -39.37 -22.36
CA LYS A 13 5.76 -40.60 -21.71
C LYS A 13 6.85 -41.44 -21.03
N SER A 14 8.13 -41.18 -21.33
CA SER A 14 9.27 -41.86 -20.71
C SER A 14 9.61 -41.35 -19.31
N ILE A 15 8.97 -40.27 -18.85
CA ILE A 15 9.19 -39.67 -17.54
C ILE A 15 7.92 -39.87 -16.71
N ALA A 16 8.05 -40.38 -15.49
CA ALA A 16 6.94 -40.44 -14.56
C ALA A 16 6.77 -39.08 -13.87
N TYR A 17 5.55 -38.54 -13.88
CA TYR A 17 5.23 -37.23 -13.29
C TYR A 17 3.76 -37.18 -12.88
N THR A 18 3.42 -36.20 -12.04
CA THR A 18 2.03 -35.83 -11.72
C THR A 18 1.84 -34.34 -11.98
N ILE A 19 0.86 -34.00 -12.80
CA ILE A 19 0.46 -32.61 -13.04
C ILE A 19 -0.67 -32.28 -12.09
N VAL A 20 -0.50 -31.22 -11.30
CA VAL A 20 -1.54 -30.63 -10.48
C VAL A 20 -1.93 -29.30 -11.16
N PRO A 21 -3.15 -29.19 -11.71
CA PRO A 21 -3.58 -27.97 -12.37
C PRO A 21 -3.74 -26.84 -11.37
N SER A 22 -3.70 -25.60 -11.87
CA SER A 22 -4.00 -24.43 -11.06
C SER A 22 -5.44 -24.46 -10.53
N PRO A 23 -5.69 -24.05 -9.27
CA PRO A 23 -7.02 -24.13 -8.64
C PRO A 23 -8.03 -23.06 -9.09
N LYS A 24 -7.61 -21.96 -9.76
CA LYS A 24 -8.49 -20.79 -9.99
C LYS A 24 -8.51 -20.19 -11.41
N SER A 25 -7.57 -20.52 -12.31
CA SER A 25 -7.46 -19.91 -13.64
C SER A 25 -6.51 -20.69 -14.58
N ASP A 26 -6.29 -20.18 -15.81
CA ASP A 26 -5.18 -20.62 -16.67
C ASP A 26 -3.84 -20.30 -15.99
N PRO A 27 -2.87 -21.22 -15.97
CA PRO A 27 -1.64 -21.00 -15.23
C PRO A 27 -0.77 -19.90 -15.88
N ALA A 28 -0.30 -18.97 -15.07
CA ALA A 28 0.64 -17.91 -15.43
C ALA A 28 2.11 -18.36 -15.29
N ASN A 29 2.37 -19.38 -14.47
CA ASN A 29 3.70 -19.97 -14.28
C ASN A 29 3.61 -21.49 -14.02
N VAL A 30 4.77 -22.15 -14.07
CA VAL A 30 4.94 -23.58 -13.80
C VAL A 30 5.90 -23.76 -12.63
N LEU A 31 5.48 -24.51 -11.62
CA LEU A 31 6.35 -24.98 -10.54
C LEU A 31 6.72 -26.45 -10.77
N ILE A 32 8.01 -26.73 -10.94
CA ILE A 32 8.54 -28.09 -11.09
C ILE A 32 9.06 -28.57 -9.73
N LEU A 33 8.49 -29.66 -9.22
CA LEU A 33 8.79 -30.20 -7.91
C LEU A 33 9.61 -31.49 -8.00
N LEU A 34 10.72 -31.55 -7.26
CA LEU A 34 11.64 -32.67 -7.23
C LEU A 34 11.81 -33.21 -5.80
N HIS A 35 11.41 -34.46 -5.59
CA HIS A 35 11.43 -35.15 -4.30
C HIS A 35 12.86 -35.57 -3.87
N SER A 36 13.03 -35.96 -2.60
CA SER A 36 14.32 -36.49 -2.10
C SER A 36 14.49 -38.00 -2.40
N ILE A 37 15.67 -38.55 -2.11
CA ILE A 37 15.97 -39.98 -2.31
C ILE A 37 15.00 -40.88 -1.52
N GLY A 38 14.54 -41.96 -2.14
CA GLY A 38 13.63 -42.93 -1.53
C GLY A 38 12.16 -42.53 -1.54
N ASP A 39 11.82 -41.38 -2.11
CA ASP A 39 10.45 -40.90 -2.28
C ASP A 39 9.95 -41.08 -3.72
N THR A 40 8.72 -40.63 -3.98
CA THR A 40 8.05 -40.60 -5.28
C THR A 40 7.43 -39.22 -5.54
N GLN A 41 7.00 -38.97 -6.77
CA GLN A 41 6.28 -37.75 -7.14
C GLN A 41 4.93 -37.57 -6.44
N GLU A 42 4.32 -38.64 -5.91
CA GLU A 42 2.97 -38.55 -5.32
C GLU A 42 2.92 -37.68 -4.06
N GLY A 43 3.95 -37.78 -3.20
CA GLY A 43 4.06 -36.95 -2.00
C GLY A 43 4.14 -35.45 -2.33
N PHE A 44 4.92 -35.10 -3.35
CA PHE A 44 5.09 -33.72 -3.79
C PHE A 44 3.89 -33.20 -4.59
N ALA A 45 3.16 -34.06 -5.30
CA ALA A 45 1.88 -33.67 -5.87
C ALA A 45 0.84 -33.31 -4.78
N ASN A 46 0.84 -34.01 -3.65
CA ASN A 46 0.01 -33.64 -2.51
C ASN A 46 0.50 -32.36 -1.83
N LEU A 47 1.82 -32.15 -1.72
CA LEU A 47 2.38 -30.87 -1.28
C LEU A 47 1.88 -29.73 -2.18
N SER A 48 1.95 -29.86 -3.50
CA SER A 48 1.44 -28.85 -4.45
C SER A 48 -0.04 -28.54 -4.24
N LYS A 49 -0.88 -29.55 -3.98
CA LYS A 49 -2.30 -29.35 -3.66
C LYS A 49 -2.49 -28.58 -2.35
N SER A 50 -1.65 -28.88 -1.35
CA SER A 50 -1.69 -28.21 -0.04
C SER A 50 -1.17 -26.77 -0.10
N LEU A 51 -0.17 -26.48 -0.94
CA LEU A 51 0.31 -25.13 -1.21
C LEU A 51 -0.78 -24.27 -1.87
N ASN A 52 -1.64 -24.89 -2.69
CA ASN A 52 -2.83 -24.26 -3.28
C ASN A 52 -2.51 -22.93 -3.99
N LEU A 53 -1.38 -22.88 -4.70
CA LEU A 53 -0.85 -21.69 -5.36
C LEU A 53 -1.81 -21.22 -6.46
N PRO A 54 -2.38 -20.01 -6.36
CA PRO A 54 -3.22 -19.45 -7.42
C PRO A 54 -2.41 -19.27 -8.70
N GLU A 55 -3.01 -19.59 -9.85
CA GLU A 55 -2.42 -19.35 -11.17
C GLU A 55 -1.09 -20.09 -11.46
N THR A 56 -0.70 -21.05 -10.61
CA THR A 56 0.48 -21.90 -10.84
C THR A 56 0.08 -23.31 -11.24
N LEU A 57 0.67 -23.83 -12.32
CA LEU A 57 0.60 -25.26 -12.65
C LEU A 57 1.79 -25.98 -12.04
N CYS A 58 1.54 -27.04 -11.27
CA CYS A 58 2.58 -27.79 -10.61
C CYS A 58 2.87 -29.10 -11.35
N ILE A 59 4.14 -29.40 -11.61
CA ILE A 59 4.60 -30.67 -12.19
C ILE A 59 5.52 -31.33 -11.16
N SER A 60 5.01 -32.35 -10.48
CA SER A 60 5.87 -33.17 -9.63
C SER A 60 6.52 -34.28 -10.45
N LEU A 61 7.85 -34.29 -10.49
CA LEU A 61 8.63 -35.25 -11.27
C LEU A 61 9.11 -36.41 -10.40
N CYS A 62 9.05 -37.62 -10.95
CA CYS A 62 9.65 -38.81 -10.35
C CYS A 62 11.10 -38.94 -10.80
N ALA A 63 11.98 -39.29 -9.87
CA ALA A 63 13.37 -39.56 -10.20
C ALA A 63 13.49 -40.82 -11.09
N PRO A 64 14.46 -40.88 -12.03
CA PRO A 64 14.49 -41.88 -13.10
C PRO A 64 14.99 -43.27 -12.68
N ASN A 65 15.68 -43.39 -11.54
CA ASN A 65 16.34 -44.62 -11.12
C ASN A 65 15.69 -45.19 -9.85
N ASN A 66 15.44 -46.50 -9.82
CA ASN A 66 15.05 -47.20 -8.60
C ASN A 66 16.22 -47.28 -7.63
N LEU A 67 15.92 -47.37 -6.34
CA LEU A 67 16.93 -47.73 -5.35
C LEU A 67 17.38 -49.21 -5.53
N PRO A 68 18.67 -49.51 -5.29
CA PRO A 68 19.21 -50.87 -5.40
C PRO A 68 18.69 -51.78 -4.27
N PHE A 69 18.92 -53.08 -4.41
CA PHE A 69 18.64 -54.12 -3.39
C PHE A 69 17.17 -54.26 -2.98
N GLY A 70 16.22 -53.83 -3.82
CA GLY A 70 14.78 -53.96 -3.53
C GLY A 70 14.23 -52.96 -2.51
N LEU A 71 15.02 -51.93 -2.16
CA LEU A 71 14.51 -50.78 -1.40
C LEU A 71 13.43 -50.06 -2.21
N ARG A 72 12.37 -49.62 -1.52
CA ARG A 72 11.26 -48.88 -2.16
C ARG A 72 11.68 -47.42 -2.37
N GLY A 73 11.32 -46.85 -3.52
CA GLY A 73 11.54 -45.44 -3.86
C GLY A 73 12.59 -45.20 -4.94
N TYR A 74 12.75 -43.93 -5.31
CA TYR A 74 13.56 -43.51 -6.46
C TYR A 74 14.70 -42.56 -6.06
N GLN A 75 15.70 -42.42 -6.93
CA GLN A 75 16.86 -41.55 -6.77
C GLN A 75 17.18 -40.78 -8.06
N TRP A 76 17.72 -39.57 -7.92
CA TRP A 76 18.03 -38.68 -9.06
C TRP A 76 19.40 -38.95 -9.68
N GLY A 77 20.30 -39.55 -8.92
CA GLY A 77 21.67 -39.81 -9.31
C GLY A 77 21.91 -41.18 -9.96
N GLU A 78 23.12 -41.38 -10.49
CA GLU A 78 23.52 -42.62 -11.18
C GLU A 78 23.87 -43.77 -10.22
N ASP A 79 24.41 -43.47 -9.04
CA ASP A 79 24.91 -44.46 -8.07
C ASP A 79 24.45 -44.11 -6.64
N VAL A 80 24.23 -45.12 -5.80
CA VAL A 80 24.09 -44.92 -4.34
C VAL A 80 25.46 -45.10 -3.71
N VAL A 81 26.04 -44.02 -3.18
CA VAL A 81 27.31 -44.07 -2.46
C VAL A 81 27.01 -43.94 -0.97
N PHE A 82 27.62 -44.79 -0.15
CA PHE A 82 27.54 -44.70 1.32
C PHE A 82 28.84 -44.11 1.87
N GLN A 83 28.73 -43.15 2.80
CA GLN A 83 29.83 -42.67 3.62
C GLN A 83 29.60 -43.13 5.07
N GLY A 84 30.17 -44.27 5.44
CA GLY A 84 29.90 -44.87 6.75
C GLY A 84 28.49 -45.48 6.83
N GLN A 85 27.69 -45.09 7.82
CA GLN A 85 26.28 -45.49 7.94
C GLN A 85 25.32 -44.55 7.19
N ASP A 86 25.82 -43.44 6.64
CA ASP A 86 25.02 -42.41 6.00
C ASP A 86 25.11 -42.48 4.47
N LEU A 87 24.02 -42.07 3.80
CA LEU A 87 23.98 -41.92 2.35
C LEU A 87 24.78 -40.68 1.94
N SER A 88 25.74 -40.87 1.03
CA SER A 88 26.45 -39.75 0.40
C SER A 88 25.49 -38.99 -0.50
N LEU A 89 25.42 -37.67 -0.29
CA LEU A 89 24.71 -36.75 -1.19
C LEU A 89 25.55 -36.31 -2.39
N ASP A 90 26.84 -36.68 -2.39
CA ASP A 90 27.76 -36.44 -3.49
C ASP A 90 27.57 -37.51 -4.58
N VAL A 91 26.43 -37.42 -5.25
CA VAL A 91 26.02 -38.33 -6.31
C VAL A 91 26.20 -37.66 -7.67
N LYS A 92 26.55 -38.45 -8.68
CA LYS A 92 26.64 -37.97 -10.07
C LYS A 92 25.23 -37.77 -10.64
N PHE A 93 24.79 -36.52 -10.72
CA PHE A 93 23.49 -36.13 -11.29
C PHE A 93 23.55 -35.82 -12.80
N ALA A 94 24.77 -35.82 -13.36
CA ALA A 94 25.11 -35.33 -14.70
C ALA A 94 24.38 -35.98 -15.88
N LYS A 95 23.82 -37.20 -15.74
CA LYS A 95 23.12 -37.88 -16.85
C LYS A 95 21.64 -38.09 -16.59
N ALA A 96 21.25 -38.87 -15.57
CA ALA A 96 19.87 -39.34 -15.47
C ALA A 96 18.89 -38.27 -14.95
N GLY A 97 19.15 -37.71 -13.78
CA GLY A 97 18.34 -36.63 -13.19
C GLY A 97 18.36 -35.36 -14.03
N PHE A 98 19.55 -34.92 -14.46
CA PHE A 98 19.71 -33.78 -15.36
C PHE A 98 18.92 -33.95 -16.65
N LYS A 99 19.03 -35.09 -17.36
CA LYS A 99 18.30 -35.33 -18.61
C LYS A 99 16.78 -35.29 -18.40
N THR A 100 16.31 -35.82 -17.27
CA THR A 100 14.89 -35.81 -16.93
C THR A 100 14.37 -34.38 -16.78
N LEU A 101 15.04 -33.56 -15.95
CA LEU A 101 14.67 -32.17 -15.73
C LEU A 101 14.79 -31.35 -17.02
N ASN A 102 15.91 -31.48 -17.74
CA ASN A 102 16.14 -30.76 -18.98
C ASN A 102 15.07 -31.09 -20.04
N THR A 103 14.67 -32.36 -20.19
CA THR A 103 13.65 -32.73 -21.16
C THR A 103 12.31 -32.06 -20.86
N VAL A 104 11.93 -31.97 -19.57
CA VAL A 104 10.69 -31.29 -19.15
C VAL A 104 10.80 -29.79 -19.39
N VAL A 105 11.89 -29.15 -18.95
CA VAL A 105 12.08 -27.71 -19.11
C VAL A 105 12.10 -27.32 -20.59
N GLN A 106 12.87 -28.01 -21.43
CA GLN A 106 12.93 -27.73 -22.87
C GLN A 106 11.58 -27.94 -23.55
N LYS A 107 10.78 -28.91 -23.09
CA LYS A 107 9.41 -29.10 -23.58
C LYS A 107 8.51 -27.92 -23.19
N LEU A 108 8.58 -27.44 -21.95
CA LEU A 108 7.83 -26.25 -21.53
C LEU A 108 8.24 -25.02 -22.35
N LEU A 109 9.54 -24.79 -22.54
CA LEU A 109 10.05 -23.71 -23.37
C LEU A 109 9.52 -23.81 -24.81
N ALA A 110 9.53 -25.02 -25.39
CA ALA A 110 8.98 -25.27 -26.73
C ALA A 110 7.45 -25.07 -26.80
N ASP A 111 6.73 -25.28 -25.71
CA ASP A 111 5.28 -25.05 -25.58
C ASP A 111 4.94 -23.58 -25.29
N GLY A 112 5.93 -22.70 -25.28
CA GLY A 112 5.78 -21.25 -25.19
C GLY A 112 5.92 -20.67 -23.79
N TRP A 113 6.30 -21.47 -22.79
CA TRP A 113 6.66 -20.98 -21.46
C TRP A 113 8.00 -20.24 -21.50
N ARG A 114 8.12 -19.11 -20.81
CA ARG A 114 9.41 -18.41 -20.65
C ARG A 114 10.18 -19.04 -19.48
N SER A 115 11.52 -18.98 -19.53
CA SER A 115 12.34 -19.49 -18.42
C SER A 115 11.97 -18.85 -17.07
N ARG A 116 11.71 -17.53 -17.05
CA ARG A 116 11.25 -16.79 -15.87
C ARG A 116 9.86 -17.18 -15.35
N GLU A 117 9.08 -17.91 -16.14
CA GLU A 117 7.77 -18.45 -15.75
C GLU A 117 7.91 -19.88 -15.20
N ILE A 118 9.12 -20.44 -15.16
CA ILE A 118 9.41 -21.78 -14.65
C ILE A 118 10.17 -21.64 -13.34
N PHE A 119 9.56 -22.16 -12.27
CA PHE A 119 10.07 -22.17 -10.91
C PHE A 119 10.41 -23.61 -10.51
N PHE A 120 11.34 -23.74 -9.56
CA PHE A 120 11.76 -25.04 -9.05
C PHE A 120 11.57 -25.13 -7.54
N PHE A 121 11.10 -26.29 -7.09
CA PHE A 121 11.06 -26.66 -5.68
C PHE A 121 11.75 -28.01 -5.52
N GLY A 122 12.84 -28.05 -4.76
CA GLY A 122 13.62 -29.27 -4.56
C GLY A 122 13.83 -29.59 -3.09
N TRP A 123 13.83 -30.88 -2.75
CA TRP A 123 14.23 -31.37 -1.43
C TRP A 123 15.36 -32.39 -1.53
N GLY A 124 16.40 -32.22 -0.70
CA GLY A 124 17.54 -33.14 -0.65
C GLY A 124 18.16 -33.36 -2.03
N GLN A 125 18.17 -34.61 -2.50
CA GLN A 125 18.68 -34.93 -3.86
C GLN A 125 17.95 -34.20 -4.99
N GLY A 126 16.65 -33.91 -4.83
CA GLY A 126 15.89 -33.15 -5.82
C GLY A 126 16.42 -31.73 -5.99
N ALA A 127 16.72 -31.04 -4.89
CA ALA A 127 17.33 -29.72 -4.92
C ALA A 127 18.74 -29.73 -5.51
N ILE A 128 19.56 -30.73 -5.17
CA ILE A 128 20.91 -30.88 -5.74
C ILE A 128 20.83 -31.07 -7.26
N CYS A 129 19.85 -31.85 -7.74
CA CYS A 129 19.60 -32.02 -9.17
C CYS A 129 19.24 -30.70 -9.89
N VAL A 130 18.45 -29.82 -9.24
CA VAL A 130 18.14 -28.50 -9.81
C VAL A 130 19.37 -27.59 -9.81
N PHE A 131 20.16 -27.57 -8.73
CA PHE A 131 21.41 -26.81 -8.73
C PHE A 131 22.36 -27.27 -9.85
N ASP A 132 22.51 -28.57 -10.06
CA ASP A 132 23.32 -29.11 -11.15
C ASP A 132 22.79 -28.67 -12.53
N TYR A 133 21.47 -28.67 -12.72
CA TYR A 133 20.83 -28.16 -13.94
C TYR A 133 21.09 -26.67 -14.17
N LEU A 134 20.83 -25.83 -13.16
CA LEU A 134 21.02 -24.37 -13.23
C LEU A 134 22.49 -23.99 -13.46
N CYS A 135 23.43 -24.78 -12.92
CA CYS A 135 24.86 -24.50 -13.05
C CYS A 135 25.50 -25.04 -14.34
N ARG A 136 24.90 -26.03 -15.02
CA ARG A 136 25.49 -26.65 -16.23
C ARG A 136 24.91 -26.14 -17.54
N ASP A 137 23.60 -25.97 -17.62
CA ASP A 137 22.91 -25.86 -18.92
C ASP A 137 21.60 -25.09 -18.85
N GLY A 138 21.43 -24.25 -17.82
CA GLY A 138 20.47 -23.16 -17.91
C GLY A 138 20.97 -22.17 -18.95
N THR A 139 21.10 -22.55 -20.22
CA THR A 139 21.47 -21.69 -21.34
C THR A 139 20.49 -21.90 -22.49
N ASP A 140 20.22 -20.87 -23.28
CA ASP A 140 19.37 -20.99 -24.45
C ASP A 140 20.14 -21.59 -25.65
N SER A 141 19.49 -21.76 -26.80
CA SER A 141 20.12 -22.26 -28.02
C SER A 141 21.28 -21.40 -28.56
N SER A 142 21.54 -20.23 -27.97
CA SER A 142 22.65 -19.33 -28.28
C SER A 142 23.80 -19.40 -27.25
N GLY A 143 23.67 -20.22 -26.20
CA GLY A 143 24.68 -20.39 -25.15
C GLY A 143 24.66 -19.30 -24.07
N MET A 144 23.62 -18.46 -24.01
CA MET A 144 23.43 -17.48 -22.94
C MET A 144 22.66 -18.07 -21.76
N THR A 145 23.11 -17.82 -20.53
CA THR A 145 22.47 -18.34 -19.32
C THR A 145 21.00 -17.89 -19.22
N LEU A 146 20.08 -18.84 -19.25
CA LEU A 146 18.66 -18.67 -18.96
C LEU A 146 18.45 -18.33 -17.49
N GLU A 147 17.68 -17.28 -17.27
CA GLU A 147 17.22 -16.88 -15.95
C GLU A 147 15.84 -17.47 -15.70
N PHE A 148 15.73 -18.27 -14.64
CA PHE A 148 14.50 -18.92 -14.23
C PHE A 148 13.77 -18.12 -13.14
N GLY A 149 12.51 -18.47 -12.88
CA GLY A 149 11.67 -17.75 -11.93
C GLY A 149 12.20 -17.78 -10.49
N GLY A 150 12.83 -18.89 -10.10
CA GLY A 150 13.49 -19.05 -8.81
C GLY A 150 13.62 -20.52 -8.41
N LEU A 151 14.43 -20.79 -7.39
CA LEU A 151 14.59 -22.11 -6.78
C LEU A 151 14.37 -22.02 -5.27
N VAL A 152 13.40 -22.79 -4.76
CA VAL A 152 13.31 -23.15 -3.35
C VAL A 152 14.02 -24.48 -3.13
N SER A 153 15.13 -24.46 -2.39
CA SER A 153 15.92 -25.64 -2.01
C SER A 153 15.72 -25.95 -0.53
N ILE A 154 15.22 -27.14 -0.20
CA ILE A 154 15.16 -27.63 1.18
C ILE A 154 16.25 -28.68 1.37
N GLY A 155 17.20 -28.44 2.27
CA GLY A 155 18.27 -29.39 2.59
C GLY A 155 19.16 -29.78 1.41
N GLY A 156 19.13 -29.01 0.32
CA GLY A 156 19.93 -29.22 -0.88
C GLY A 156 21.10 -28.25 -0.95
N ILE A 157 22.25 -28.74 -1.41
CA ILE A 157 23.46 -27.95 -1.65
C ILE A 157 23.90 -28.10 -3.11
N VAL A 158 24.84 -27.27 -3.56
CA VAL A 158 25.46 -27.45 -4.87
C VAL A 158 26.34 -28.70 -4.83
N GLY A 159 26.13 -29.63 -5.77
CA GLY A 159 26.90 -30.87 -5.88
C GLY A 159 28.39 -30.65 -6.15
N SER A 160 29.25 -31.56 -5.70
CA SER A 160 30.71 -31.38 -5.78
C SER A 160 31.27 -31.40 -7.22
N GLU A 161 30.52 -32.00 -8.17
CA GLU A 161 30.90 -32.06 -9.57
C GLU A 161 30.80 -30.70 -10.30
N VAL A 162 30.07 -29.73 -9.75
CA VAL A 162 30.08 -28.36 -10.25
C VAL A 162 31.43 -27.75 -9.88
N LYS A 163 32.46 -27.94 -10.71
CA LYS A 163 33.87 -27.61 -10.38
C LYS A 163 34.19 -26.11 -10.40
N THR A 164 33.41 -25.31 -11.09
CA THR A 164 33.67 -23.88 -11.33
C THR A 164 33.23 -23.02 -10.16
N VAL A 165 34.15 -22.22 -9.60
CA VAL A 165 33.81 -21.00 -8.86
C VAL A 165 33.73 -19.88 -9.89
N VAL A 166 32.63 -19.14 -9.92
CA VAL A 166 32.50 -18.01 -10.85
C VAL A 166 33.03 -16.76 -10.15
N THR A 167 34.27 -16.39 -10.47
CA THR A 167 34.92 -15.19 -9.91
C THR A 167 34.52 -13.90 -10.62
N ASP A 168 33.93 -14.01 -11.80
CA ASP A 168 33.40 -12.89 -12.58
C ASP A 168 31.90 -12.73 -12.30
N GLU A 169 31.52 -11.67 -11.57
CA GLU A 169 30.14 -11.36 -11.22
C GLU A 169 29.18 -11.38 -12.43
N ALA A 170 29.65 -11.01 -13.62
CA ALA A 170 28.81 -11.00 -14.83
C ALA A 170 28.36 -12.40 -15.26
N LYS A 171 29.04 -13.46 -14.81
CA LYS A 171 28.78 -14.86 -15.19
C LYS A 171 27.99 -15.64 -14.13
N LYS A 172 27.67 -15.04 -12.98
CA LYS A 172 26.80 -15.67 -11.97
C LYS A 172 25.37 -15.76 -12.50
N SER A 173 24.67 -16.83 -12.13
CA SER A 173 23.25 -16.98 -12.46
C SER A 173 22.43 -15.89 -11.78
N ASN A 174 21.55 -15.26 -12.56
CA ASN A 174 20.57 -14.30 -12.05
C ASN A 174 19.32 -15.01 -11.47
N THR A 175 19.21 -16.33 -11.59
CA THR A 175 18.07 -17.07 -11.02
C THR A 175 18.10 -16.93 -9.50
N PRO A 176 17.06 -16.38 -8.87
CA PRO A 176 17.01 -16.27 -7.41
C PRO A 176 17.01 -17.65 -6.75
N VAL A 177 17.62 -17.75 -5.56
CA VAL A 177 17.65 -18.98 -4.77
C VAL A 177 17.25 -18.72 -3.32
N LEU A 178 16.24 -19.43 -2.83
CA LEU A 178 15.95 -19.59 -1.40
C LEU A 178 16.44 -20.96 -0.95
N ALA A 179 17.41 -21.00 -0.04
CA ALA A 179 17.90 -22.24 0.55
C ALA A 179 17.47 -22.36 2.03
N CYS A 180 16.66 -23.36 2.33
CA CYS A 180 16.11 -23.66 3.65
C CYS A 180 16.71 -24.94 4.26
N GLY A 181 17.00 -24.95 5.56
CA GLY A 181 17.56 -26.12 6.23
C GLY A 181 17.57 -26.00 7.76
N GLY A 182 17.85 -27.10 8.46
CA GLY A 182 18.00 -27.13 9.91
C GLY A 182 19.34 -26.57 10.39
N ARG A 183 19.50 -26.38 11.70
CA ARG A 183 20.73 -25.86 12.33
C ARG A 183 21.94 -26.75 12.08
N ASN A 184 21.74 -28.07 12.18
CA ASN A 184 22.78 -29.09 11.99
C ASN A 184 22.63 -29.77 10.62
N GLY A 185 22.05 -29.06 9.66
CA GLY A 185 21.89 -29.48 8.28
C GLY A 185 23.09 -29.20 7.37
N LEU A 186 22.89 -29.42 6.09
CA LEU A 186 23.87 -29.31 5.02
C LEU A 186 24.15 -27.86 4.61
N LEU A 187 23.25 -26.94 4.93
CA LEU A 187 23.39 -25.49 4.70
C LEU A 187 24.39 -24.85 5.69
N THR A 188 25.63 -25.33 5.66
CA THR A 188 26.75 -24.76 6.42
C THR A 188 27.21 -23.43 5.84
N GLY A 189 28.04 -22.66 6.56
CA GLY A 189 28.63 -21.42 6.02
C GLY A 189 29.41 -21.63 4.73
N LYS A 190 30.07 -22.80 4.57
CA LYS A 190 30.75 -23.17 3.32
C LYS A 190 29.76 -23.41 2.16
N ALA A 191 28.58 -23.95 2.45
CA ALA A 191 27.55 -24.15 1.43
C ALA A 191 26.97 -22.79 0.98
N GLU A 192 26.81 -21.85 1.91
CA GLU A 192 26.41 -20.48 1.59
C GLU A 192 27.45 -19.76 0.72
N GLU A 193 28.73 -19.81 1.09
CA GLU A 193 29.82 -19.27 0.26
C GLU A 193 29.80 -19.86 -1.16
N ARG A 194 29.57 -21.17 -1.26
CA ARG A 194 29.46 -21.87 -2.54
C ARG A 194 28.29 -21.34 -3.37
N LEU A 195 27.10 -21.21 -2.78
CA LEU A 195 25.90 -20.70 -3.45
C LEU A 195 26.10 -19.26 -3.93
N ARG A 196 26.63 -18.37 -3.07
CA ARG A 196 26.90 -16.96 -3.41
C ARG A 196 28.00 -16.80 -4.46
N SER A 197 28.85 -17.82 -4.65
CA SER A 197 29.84 -17.85 -5.72
C SER A 197 29.24 -18.19 -7.10
N LEU A 198 28.01 -18.70 -7.15
CA LEU A 198 27.36 -19.20 -8.37
C LEU A 198 26.09 -18.42 -8.74
N PHE A 199 25.39 -17.87 -7.75
CA PHE A 199 24.14 -17.13 -7.90
C PHE A 199 24.29 -15.72 -7.32
N LYS A 200 23.68 -14.73 -7.98
CA LYS A 200 23.69 -13.34 -7.51
C LYS A 200 22.76 -13.11 -6.33
N ASP A 201 21.62 -13.80 -6.33
CA ASP A 201 20.58 -13.66 -5.32
C ASP A 201 20.39 -14.99 -4.59
N VAL A 202 20.84 -15.02 -3.33
CA VAL A 202 20.78 -16.17 -2.44
C VAL A 202 20.27 -15.72 -1.08
N GLN A 203 19.09 -16.23 -0.72
CA GLN A 203 18.50 -16.11 0.60
C GLN A 203 18.67 -17.42 1.37
N MET A 204 19.04 -17.33 2.64
CA MET A 204 19.28 -18.48 3.50
C MET A 204 18.28 -18.47 4.65
N VAL A 205 17.56 -19.56 4.85
CA VAL A 205 16.64 -19.75 5.97
C VAL A 205 17.09 -20.94 6.79
N ARG A 206 17.42 -20.69 8.05
CA ARG A 206 17.74 -21.75 9.02
C ARG A 206 16.57 -21.92 9.96
N TRP A 207 15.88 -23.05 9.86
CA TRP A 207 14.79 -23.39 10.76
C TRP A 207 15.32 -23.74 12.15
N ASP A 208 14.48 -23.49 13.15
CA ASP A 208 14.77 -23.74 14.57
C ASP A 208 14.62 -25.23 14.94
N ARG A 209 15.27 -26.11 14.16
CA ARG A 209 15.32 -27.56 14.38
C ARG A 209 16.66 -28.12 13.91
N ASP A 210 16.94 -29.37 14.27
CA ASP A 210 18.25 -29.97 14.04
C ASP A 210 18.50 -30.40 12.59
N GLY A 211 17.58 -31.15 11.98
CA GLY A 211 17.79 -31.78 10.68
C GLY A 211 17.15 -31.05 9.49
N ASP A 212 17.63 -31.38 8.30
CA ASP A 212 17.06 -30.97 7.03
C ASP A 212 15.87 -31.87 6.67
N GLY A 213 14.66 -31.46 7.06
CA GLY A 213 13.42 -32.14 6.72
C GLY A 213 12.53 -31.30 5.81
N MET A 214 11.41 -31.85 5.35
CA MET A 214 10.33 -31.04 4.80
C MET A 214 9.75 -30.12 5.89
N MET A 215 9.12 -29.02 5.49
CA MET A 215 8.46 -28.08 6.41
C MET A 215 7.38 -28.81 7.21
N ASN A 216 7.41 -28.66 8.54
CA ASN A 216 6.52 -29.36 9.46
C ASN A 216 5.36 -28.48 9.97
N ASP A 217 5.51 -27.16 9.90
CA ASP A 217 4.53 -26.21 10.39
C ASP A 217 4.46 -24.92 9.54
N ALA A 218 3.49 -24.07 9.86
CA ALA A 218 3.28 -22.82 9.15
C ALA A 218 4.48 -21.86 9.25
N LYS A 219 5.23 -21.86 10.36
CA LYS A 219 6.40 -20.97 10.52
C LYS A 219 7.55 -21.40 9.61
N GLU A 220 7.75 -22.70 9.44
CA GLU A 220 8.73 -23.24 8.51
C GLU A 220 8.32 -23.01 7.04
N ALA A 221 7.00 -22.95 6.77
CA ALA A 221 6.43 -22.68 5.46
C ALA A 221 6.36 -21.19 5.08
N THR A 222 6.27 -20.28 6.05
CA THR A 222 6.15 -18.84 5.79
C THR A 222 7.28 -18.29 4.89
N PRO A 223 8.57 -18.58 5.11
CA PRO A 223 9.63 -18.06 4.25
C PRO A 223 9.54 -18.56 2.80
N VAL A 224 9.09 -19.80 2.61
CA VAL A 224 8.85 -20.40 1.28
C VAL A 224 7.66 -19.75 0.60
N MET A 225 6.55 -19.58 1.33
CA MET A 225 5.34 -18.92 0.81
C MET A 225 5.58 -17.44 0.49
N LYS A 226 6.38 -16.74 1.31
CA LYS A 226 6.80 -15.35 1.06
C LYS A 226 7.70 -15.25 -0.17
N TYR A 227 8.63 -16.18 -0.33
CA TYR A 227 9.49 -16.22 -1.52
C TYR A 227 8.74 -16.45 -2.83
N GLU A 228 7.64 -17.20 -2.78
CA GLU A 228 6.75 -17.44 -3.93
C GLU A 228 5.64 -16.38 -4.08
N ALA A 229 5.44 -15.48 -3.10
CA ALA A 229 4.43 -14.41 -3.12
C ALA A 229 4.90 -13.15 -2.36
N TYR A 230 5.29 -12.09 -3.08
CA TYR A 230 5.59 -10.79 -2.48
C TYR A 230 4.64 -9.71 -2.97
N ALA A 231 4.19 -8.81 -2.08
CA ALA A 231 3.55 -7.52 -2.43
C ALA A 231 3.48 -6.41 -1.36
N ARG A 232 4.07 -5.25 -1.72
CA ARG A 232 3.79 -3.81 -1.43
C ARG A 232 3.40 -3.29 -0.02
N CYS A 233 4.00 -2.14 0.34
CA CYS A 233 3.59 -1.27 1.46
C CYS A 233 3.93 0.20 1.20
N LEU A 234 3.04 1.18 1.51
CA LEU A 234 3.27 2.65 1.60
C LEU A 234 2.14 3.35 2.36
N CYS A 235 2.44 4.21 3.35
CA CYS A 235 1.41 4.94 4.11
C CYS A 235 1.90 6.10 4.99
N PHE A 236 1.05 7.10 5.24
CA PHE A 236 1.17 7.95 6.41
C PHE A 236 0.17 7.49 7.48
N VAL A 237 0.67 6.70 8.43
CA VAL A 237 -0.15 6.16 9.52
C VAL A 237 -0.08 7.09 10.72
N ASP A 238 -1.17 7.80 10.98
CA ASP A 238 -1.22 8.83 11.99
C ASP A 238 -1.77 8.36 13.35
N GLY A 239 -2.26 7.11 13.44
CA GLY A 239 -2.64 6.45 14.69
C GLY A 239 -2.62 4.93 14.61
N ILE A 240 -2.12 4.28 15.67
CA ILE A 240 -2.15 2.82 15.86
C ILE A 240 -2.69 2.54 17.26
N VAL A 241 -3.65 1.63 17.38
CA VAL A 241 -4.24 1.24 18.68
C VAL A 241 -4.31 -0.27 18.79
N PHE A 242 -3.60 -0.81 19.79
CA PHE A 242 -3.73 -2.21 20.19
C PHE A 242 -4.98 -2.44 21.04
N SER A 243 -5.62 -3.58 20.84
CA SER A 243 -6.66 -4.08 21.75
C SER A 243 -6.02 -4.45 23.08
N THR A 244 -6.59 -3.99 24.18
CA THR A 244 -6.25 -4.48 25.53
C THR A 244 -7.03 -5.73 25.93
N LYS A 245 -7.89 -6.23 25.03
CA LYS A 245 -8.76 -7.39 25.26
C LYS A 245 -8.29 -8.65 24.55
N GLN A 246 -7.69 -8.52 23.36
CA GLN A 246 -7.29 -9.64 22.54
C GLN A 246 -5.85 -9.45 22.03
N LYS A 247 -4.98 -10.42 22.34
CA LYS A 247 -3.60 -10.46 21.85
C LYS A 247 -3.56 -10.51 20.31
N GLY A 248 -2.62 -9.78 19.70
CA GLY A 248 -2.42 -9.76 18.25
C GLY A 248 -3.51 -9.00 17.47
N LEU A 249 -4.34 -8.21 18.16
CA LEU A 249 -5.33 -7.35 17.52
C LEU A 249 -4.91 -5.88 17.66
N ALA A 250 -4.65 -5.23 16.53
CA ALA A 250 -4.42 -3.80 16.45
C ALA A 250 -5.15 -3.21 15.25
N TYR A 251 -5.35 -1.90 15.28
CA TYR A 251 -5.87 -1.14 14.15
C TYR A 251 -4.97 0.05 13.86
N ALA A 252 -4.77 0.33 12.57
CA ALA A 252 -4.02 1.48 12.08
C ALA A 252 -5.00 2.39 11.32
N ARG A 253 -5.11 3.65 11.77
CA ARG A 253 -5.88 4.69 11.10
C ARG A 253 -4.96 5.54 10.22
N THR A 254 -5.54 6.05 9.16
CA THR A 254 -4.83 6.84 8.15
C THR A 254 -5.63 8.09 7.82
N ASP A 255 -4.95 9.09 7.26
CA ASP A 255 -5.56 10.41 7.04
C ASP A 255 -6.43 10.47 5.77
N ILE A 256 -6.11 9.66 4.76
CA ILE A 256 -6.85 9.60 3.50
C ILE A 256 -7.21 8.17 3.04
N GLY A 257 -6.74 7.12 3.73
CA GLY A 257 -6.83 5.73 3.26
C GLY A 257 -7.64 4.76 4.12
N GLY A 258 -8.43 5.27 5.06
CA GLY A 258 -9.30 4.48 5.93
C GLY A 258 -8.58 3.81 7.11
N LEU A 259 -9.19 2.72 7.60
CA LEU A 259 -8.75 1.93 8.73
C LEU A 259 -8.29 0.54 8.29
N TYR A 260 -7.22 0.06 8.90
CA TYR A 260 -6.69 -1.28 8.71
C TYR A 260 -6.69 -2.07 10.02
N ARG A 261 -6.80 -3.39 9.94
CA ARG A 261 -6.67 -4.31 11.07
C ARG A 261 -5.45 -5.20 10.89
N LEU A 262 -4.63 -5.32 11.94
CA LEU A 262 -3.49 -6.21 12.00
C LEU A 262 -3.95 -7.68 11.99
N ASN A 263 -3.24 -8.51 11.23
CA ASN A 263 -3.43 -9.96 11.17
C ASN A 263 -2.28 -10.68 11.88
N ALA A 264 -2.45 -11.99 12.10
CA ALA A 264 -1.50 -12.79 12.88
C ALA A 264 -0.13 -12.99 12.20
N ASP A 265 -0.01 -12.66 10.92
CA ASP A 265 1.22 -12.72 10.11
C ASP A 265 1.86 -11.33 9.88
N ASP A 266 1.46 -10.34 10.68
CA ASP A 266 1.85 -8.93 10.59
C ASP A 266 1.42 -8.20 9.30
N SER A 267 0.53 -8.81 8.50
CA SER A 267 -0.18 -8.11 7.42
C SER A 267 -1.34 -7.28 7.94
N TRP A 268 -1.82 -6.36 7.11
CA TRP A 268 -2.93 -5.47 7.40
C TRP A 268 -4.09 -5.69 6.42
N THR A 269 -5.31 -5.77 6.96
CA THR A 269 -6.55 -5.85 6.18
C THR A 269 -7.24 -4.49 6.13
N PRO A 270 -7.50 -3.92 4.94
CA PRO A 270 -8.31 -2.71 4.82
C PRO A 270 -9.77 -2.99 5.22
N LEU A 271 -10.41 -2.03 5.88
CA LEU A 271 -11.77 -2.18 6.42
C LEU A 271 -12.81 -1.25 5.78
N GLN A 272 -12.41 -0.48 4.76
CA GLN A 272 -13.22 0.58 4.15
C GLN A 272 -13.13 0.61 2.61
N ASP A 273 -12.85 -0.53 1.97
CA ASP A 273 -12.79 -0.60 0.50
C ASP A 273 -14.16 -0.45 -0.17
N TYR A 274 -15.26 -0.62 0.58
CA TYR A 274 -16.64 -0.34 0.12
C TYR A 274 -16.92 1.15 -0.17
N VAL A 275 -16.04 2.05 0.29
CA VAL A 275 -16.25 3.50 0.20
C VAL A 275 -16.25 3.96 -1.25
N ASN A 276 -17.31 4.69 -1.62
CA ASN A 276 -17.60 5.17 -2.97
C ASN A 276 -17.82 6.70 -3.00
N ASN A 277 -18.25 7.25 -4.13
CA ASN A 277 -18.44 8.68 -4.36
C ASN A 277 -19.33 9.41 -3.33
N THR A 278 -20.24 8.71 -2.66
CA THR A 278 -21.13 9.32 -1.65
C THR A 278 -20.61 9.19 -0.22
N LEU A 279 -19.60 8.35 -0.01
CA LEU A 279 -19.02 8.02 1.28
C LEU A 279 -17.52 8.33 1.36
N TRP A 280 -16.93 8.96 0.34
CA TRP A 280 -15.48 9.12 0.18
C TRP A 280 -14.79 9.72 1.41
N ASN A 281 -15.48 10.62 2.14
CA ASN A 281 -14.91 11.22 3.34
C ASN A 281 -14.82 10.25 4.53
N GLU A 282 -15.33 9.01 4.42
CA GLU A 282 -15.11 7.95 5.40
C GLU A 282 -13.67 7.44 5.39
N HIS A 283 -12.91 7.62 4.30
CA HIS A 283 -11.50 7.27 4.28
C HIS A 283 -10.64 8.15 5.20
N GLY A 284 -11.10 9.34 5.59
CA GLY A 284 -10.41 10.14 6.60
C GLY A 284 -10.78 9.68 8.02
N VAL A 285 -9.84 9.06 8.74
CA VAL A 285 -10.09 8.51 10.09
C VAL A 285 -9.39 9.35 11.16
N ASP A 286 -10.14 10.28 11.76
CA ASP A 286 -9.64 11.30 12.72
C ASP A 286 -9.38 10.72 14.13
N ALA A 287 -10.02 9.59 14.46
CA ALA A 287 -9.78 8.86 15.71
C ALA A 287 -10.29 7.42 15.64
N VAL A 288 -9.68 6.53 16.42
CA VAL A 288 -10.13 5.14 16.62
C VAL A 288 -10.21 4.80 18.12
N ALA A 289 -11.23 4.04 18.50
CA ALA A 289 -11.36 3.51 19.84
C ALA A 289 -11.77 2.04 19.82
N LEU A 290 -11.17 1.24 20.70
CA LEU A 290 -11.44 -0.18 20.87
C LEU A 290 -12.13 -0.40 22.21
N ASP A 291 -13.12 -1.29 22.26
CA ASP A 291 -13.76 -1.63 23.53
C ASP A 291 -12.85 -2.60 24.33
N PRO A 292 -12.36 -2.20 25.51
CA PRO A 292 -11.51 -3.06 26.33
C PRO A 292 -12.29 -4.24 26.95
N ASN A 293 -13.62 -4.25 26.86
CA ASN A 293 -14.46 -5.33 27.37
C ASN A 293 -14.91 -6.31 26.27
N ASP A 294 -14.86 -5.90 25.00
CA ASP A 294 -15.34 -6.68 23.85
C ASP A 294 -14.46 -6.42 22.60
N ALA A 295 -13.55 -7.34 22.31
CA ALA A 295 -12.57 -7.20 21.23
C ALA A 295 -13.21 -7.09 19.83
N SER A 296 -14.47 -7.51 19.66
CA SER A 296 -15.17 -7.41 18.39
C SER A 296 -15.61 -5.97 18.07
N ARG A 297 -15.62 -5.08 19.08
CA ARG A 297 -16.11 -3.70 18.96
C ARG A 297 -14.99 -2.72 18.66
N VAL A 298 -15.17 -2.01 17.55
CA VAL A 298 -14.31 -0.91 17.12
C VAL A 298 -15.17 0.28 16.71
N TYR A 299 -14.70 1.48 17.03
CA TYR A 299 -15.36 2.74 16.73
C TYR A 299 -14.37 3.66 16.03
N ILE A 300 -14.82 4.38 15.00
CA ILE A 300 -14.01 5.39 14.32
C ILE A 300 -14.75 6.72 14.20
N ALA A 301 -13.99 7.81 14.25
CA ALA A 301 -14.45 9.14 13.83
C ALA A 301 -14.05 9.37 12.38
N ALA A 302 -15.03 9.39 11.49
CA ALA A 302 -14.81 9.44 10.04
C ALA A 302 -15.27 10.78 9.43
N GLY A 303 -14.38 11.40 8.66
CA GLY A 303 -14.52 12.69 7.98
C GLY A 303 -13.14 13.29 7.74
N ILE A 304 -12.89 13.87 6.57
CA ILE A 304 -11.52 14.13 6.10
C ILE A 304 -11.09 15.60 6.24
N TYR A 305 -11.97 16.56 5.95
CA TYR A 305 -11.67 17.99 6.06
C TYR A 305 -12.77 18.75 6.82
N THR A 306 -12.38 19.79 7.58
CA THR A 306 -13.34 20.68 8.24
C THR A 306 -13.68 21.94 7.44
N ASN A 307 -12.93 22.21 6.36
CA ASN A 307 -13.15 23.33 5.45
C ASN A 307 -14.12 22.98 4.31
N SER A 308 -14.17 23.78 3.23
CA SER A 308 -15.07 23.60 2.09
C SER A 308 -14.72 22.42 1.18
N TRP A 309 -13.57 21.76 1.35
CA TRP A 309 -13.14 20.65 0.49
C TRP A 309 -13.93 19.37 0.72
N ASP A 310 -14.40 19.14 1.94
CA ASP A 310 -15.36 18.07 2.26
C ASP A 310 -16.76 18.69 2.40
N PRO A 311 -17.73 18.39 1.53
CA PRO A 311 -19.07 18.93 1.65
C PRO A 311 -19.90 18.24 2.76
N TYR A 312 -19.42 17.12 3.30
CA TYR A 312 -20.16 16.30 4.24
C TYR A 312 -19.72 16.55 5.68
N ASN A 313 -20.66 16.36 6.60
CA ASN A 313 -20.35 16.33 8.02
C ASN A 313 -19.69 15.00 8.44
N GLY A 314 -19.05 15.04 9.61
CA GLY A 314 -18.42 13.89 10.23
C GLY A 314 -19.45 12.91 10.79
N LYS A 315 -19.00 11.69 11.02
CA LYS A 315 -19.82 10.63 11.62
C LYS A 315 -18.96 9.74 12.52
N ILE A 316 -19.54 9.26 13.61
CA ILE A 316 -18.96 8.15 14.36
C ILE A 316 -19.50 6.86 13.76
N MET A 317 -18.60 5.95 13.42
CA MET A 317 -18.95 4.64 12.91
C MET A 317 -18.66 3.59 13.98
N SER A 318 -19.56 2.62 14.14
CA SER A 318 -19.44 1.54 15.11
C SER A 318 -19.59 0.18 14.46
N SER A 319 -18.70 -0.74 14.82
CA SER A 319 -18.70 -2.14 14.39
C SER A 319 -18.74 -3.07 15.60
N THR A 320 -19.30 -4.26 15.40
CA THR A 320 -19.31 -5.37 16.38
C THR A 320 -18.73 -6.65 15.80
N ASP A 321 -17.97 -6.54 14.72
CA ASP A 321 -17.45 -7.66 13.94
C ASP A 321 -16.03 -7.40 13.42
N TYR A 322 -15.23 -6.70 14.22
CA TYR A 322 -13.83 -6.36 13.90
C TYR A 322 -13.68 -5.45 12.67
N GLY A 323 -14.65 -4.55 12.46
CA GLY A 323 -14.64 -3.55 11.39
C GLY A 323 -15.13 -4.07 10.04
N LYS A 324 -15.75 -5.25 9.96
CA LYS A 324 -16.28 -5.79 8.69
C LYS A 324 -17.55 -5.07 8.27
N THR A 325 -18.41 -4.70 9.21
CA THR A 325 -19.63 -3.92 8.94
C THR A 325 -19.78 -2.76 9.93
N TRP A 326 -20.44 -1.70 9.48
CA TRP A 326 -20.50 -0.43 10.21
C TRP A 326 -21.91 0.15 10.32
N SER A 327 -22.28 0.55 11.53
CA SER A 327 -23.38 1.49 11.82
C SER A 327 -22.84 2.92 11.86
N ARG A 328 -23.67 3.93 11.56
CA ARG A 328 -23.26 5.34 11.47
C ARG A 328 -24.11 6.24 12.33
N SER A 329 -23.46 7.12 13.08
CA SER A 329 -24.05 8.20 13.87
C SER A 329 -23.54 9.53 13.35
N TYR A 330 -24.41 10.30 12.68
CA TYR A 330 -24.06 11.54 11.99
C TYR A 330 -24.02 12.73 12.95
N PHE A 331 -23.07 13.64 12.71
CA PHE A 331 -22.90 14.86 13.50
C PHE A 331 -23.31 16.12 12.73
N PRO A 332 -23.67 17.21 13.43
CA PRO A 332 -24.01 18.48 12.79
C PRO A 332 -22.78 19.33 12.40
N PHE A 333 -21.58 18.77 12.41
CA PHE A 333 -20.31 19.41 12.07
C PHE A 333 -19.33 18.41 11.45
N LYS A 334 -18.22 18.91 10.90
CA LYS A 334 -17.22 18.12 10.17
C LYS A 334 -16.11 17.58 11.06
N PHE A 335 -15.49 16.48 10.65
CA PHE A 335 -14.30 15.90 11.27
C PHE A 335 -13.09 16.10 10.35
N GLY A 336 -11.87 15.94 10.87
CA GLY A 336 -10.65 16.40 10.20
C GLY A 336 -9.55 15.37 10.13
N GLY A 337 -9.84 14.19 9.57
CA GLY A 337 -8.87 13.10 9.39
C GLY A 337 -7.60 13.53 8.67
N ASN A 338 -7.69 14.45 7.70
CA ASN A 338 -6.55 15.05 7.01
C ASN A 338 -6.42 16.57 7.27
N MET A 339 -6.78 17.04 8.46
CA MET A 339 -6.51 18.42 8.91
C MET A 339 -5.18 18.49 9.68
N GLY A 340 -4.71 19.70 9.97
CA GLY A 340 -3.60 19.88 10.92
C GLY A 340 -3.92 19.29 12.29
N GLY A 341 -2.90 18.76 12.99
CA GLY A 341 -3.03 18.18 14.33
C GLY A 341 -3.69 16.79 14.40
N ARG A 342 -3.87 16.10 13.26
CA ARG A 342 -4.43 14.74 13.16
C ARG A 342 -3.66 13.64 13.91
N GLN A 343 -2.38 13.87 14.15
CA GLN A 343 -1.54 12.95 14.91
C GLN A 343 -1.77 13.01 16.43
N MET A 344 -2.37 14.10 16.94
CA MET A 344 -2.76 14.19 18.34
C MET A 344 -3.92 13.22 18.62
N GLY A 345 -3.89 12.49 19.73
CA GLY A 345 -4.93 11.48 19.93
C GLY A 345 -4.70 10.51 21.10
N GLU A 346 -5.62 9.57 21.30
CA GLU A 346 -6.87 9.39 20.53
C GLU A 346 -7.99 10.31 21.05
N ARG A 347 -8.74 10.94 20.14
CA ARG A 347 -9.88 11.82 20.48
C ARG A 347 -11.12 11.05 20.88
N LEU A 348 -11.21 9.78 20.51
CA LEU A 348 -12.32 8.88 20.80
C LEU A 348 -11.86 7.86 21.84
N ALA A 349 -12.65 7.65 22.89
CA ALA A 349 -12.32 6.69 23.95
C ALA A 349 -13.56 5.96 24.47
N VAL A 350 -13.39 4.67 24.76
CA VAL A 350 -14.40 3.82 25.41
C VAL A 350 -14.09 3.73 26.90
N ASP A 351 -15.10 3.87 27.75
CA ASP A 351 -14.95 3.71 29.20
C ASP A 351 -14.55 2.26 29.53
N PRO A 352 -13.40 2.03 30.19
CA PRO A 352 -12.91 0.69 30.47
C PRO A 352 -13.77 -0.09 31.45
N ASN A 353 -14.52 0.59 32.32
CA ASN A 353 -15.40 -0.07 33.28
C ASN A 353 -16.81 -0.28 32.74
N LYS A 354 -17.21 0.44 31.68
CA LYS A 354 -18.54 0.32 31.08
C LYS A 354 -18.53 0.65 29.58
N GLY A 355 -18.29 -0.36 28.75
CA GLY A 355 -18.14 -0.21 27.29
C GLY A 355 -19.30 0.45 26.52
N SER A 356 -20.47 0.63 27.15
CA SER A 356 -21.57 1.41 26.56
C SER A 356 -21.29 2.92 26.55
N ILE A 357 -20.36 3.42 27.38
CA ILE A 357 -20.00 4.83 27.49
C ILE A 357 -18.80 5.11 26.60
N LEU A 358 -18.96 6.11 25.73
CA LEU A 358 -17.88 6.63 24.88
C LEU A 358 -17.83 8.14 24.99
N TYR A 359 -16.64 8.70 24.84
CA TYR A 359 -16.41 10.14 24.71
C TYR A 359 -15.66 10.44 23.42
N PHE A 360 -16.03 11.54 22.78
CA PHE A 360 -15.41 12.05 21.56
C PHE A 360 -15.06 13.52 21.73
N GLY A 361 -13.79 13.84 21.57
CA GLY A 361 -13.27 15.20 21.51
C GLY A 361 -13.33 15.77 20.11
N ALA A 362 -14.17 16.79 19.88
CA ALA A 362 -14.34 17.36 18.55
C ALA A 362 -13.40 18.55 18.26
N ARG A 363 -13.16 18.77 16.96
CA ARG A 363 -12.46 19.93 16.38
C ARG A 363 -13.38 21.15 16.26
N GLY A 364 -12.84 22.30 15.83
CA GLY A 364 -13.62 23.46 15.41
C GLY A 364 -14.44 24.12 16.52
N GLY A 365 -14.02 23.98 17.79
CA GLY A 365 -14.75 24.49 18.95
C GLY A 365 -16.05 23.72 19.27
N ASN A 366 -16.27 22.54 18.67
CA ASN A 366 -17.50 21.77 18.89
C ASN A 366 -17.54 21.07 20.26
N GLY A 367 -16.40 21.00 20.97
CA GLY A 367 -16.29 20.56 22.36
C GLY A 367 -16.37 19.05 22.55
N LEU A 368 -16.70 18.63 23.77
CA LEU A 368 -16.73 17.23 24.16
C LEU A 368 -18.12 16.63 23.94
N TRP A 369 -18.18 15.41 23.41
CA TRP A 369 -19.40 14.65 23.15
C TRP A 369 -19.37 13.31 23.87
N LYS A 370 -20.54 12.81 24.28
CA LYS A 370 -20.71 11.55 25.00
C LYS A 370 -21.78 10.69 24.36
N SER A 371 -21.51 9.38 24.28
CA SER A 371 -22.51 8.34 24.06
C SER A 371 -22.64 7.47 25.32
N SER A 372 -23.81 6.88 25.53
CA SER A 372 -24.07 5.92 26.63
C SER A 372 -24.70 4.61 26.16
N ASP A 373 -24.75 4.40 24.83
CA ASP A 373 -25.44 3.31 24.15
C ASP A 373 -24.59 2.66 23.05
N TYR A 374 -23.28 2.55 23.28
CA TYR A 374 -22.31 1.97 22.33
C TYR A 374 -22.22 2.76 21.02
N GLY A 375 -22.21 4.10 21.12
CA GLY A 375 -21.96 5.00 20.00
C GLY A 375 -23.15 5.21 19.07
N LYS A 376 -24.35 4.72 19.43
CA LYS A 376 -25.57 4.85 18.60
C LYS A 376 -26.14 6.26 18.65
N THR A 377 -26.11 6.90 19.82
CA THR A 377 -26.53 8.29 19.98
C THR A 377 -25.46 9.08 20.73
N TRP A 378 -25.37 10.37 20.41
CA TRP A 378 -24.35 11.28 20.93
C TRP A 378 -24.98 12.58 21.39
N ALA A 379 -24.51 13.08 22.54
CA ALA A 379 -24.92 14.36 23.09
C ALA A 379 -23.69 15.20 23.47
N LYS A 380 -23.77 16.51 23.25
CA LYS A 380 -22.74 17.45 23.67
C LYS A 380 -22.69 17.50 25.21
N VAL A 381 -21.49 17.41 25.77
CA VAL A 381 -21.23 17.54 27.21
C VAL A 381 -21.13 19.03 27.52
N THR A 382 -22.27 19.66 27.78
CA THR A 382 -22.36 21.13 27.95
C THR A 382 -21.62 21.65 29.18
N SER A 383 -21.32 20.78 30.16
CA SER A 383 -20.48 21.12 31.31
C SER A 383 -19.00 21.25 30.98
N TYR A 384 -18.55 20.78 29.80
CA TYR A 384 -17.20 20.94 29.31
C TYR A 384 -17.08 22.16 28.39
N THR A 385 -16.48 23.24 28.88
CA THR A 385 -16.42 24.52 28.17
C THR A 385 -15.05 24.82 27.55
N ALA A 386 -14.02 24.03 27.85
CA ALA A 386 -12.66 24.21 27.35
C ALA A 386 -12.51 23.61 25.94
N VAL A 387 -13.12 24.25 24.94
CA VAL A 387 -13.20 23.69 23.57
C VAL A 387 -11.96 23.90 22.71
N GLY A 388 -10.89 24.47 23.26
CA GLY A 388 -9.65 24.81 22.57
C GLY A 388 -9.70 26.16 21.86
N THR A 389 -8.54 26.81 21.76
CA THR A 389 -8.37 28.13 21.12
C THR A 389 -7.28 28.14 20.05
N PHE A 390 -6.43 27.12 20.01
CA PHE A 390 -5.30 27.07 19.10
C PHE A 390 -5.73 26.82 17.64
N ILE A 391 -5.19 27.63 16.74
CA ILE A 391 -5.29 27.51 15.29
C ILE A 391 -3.85 27.59 14.75
N ILE A 392 -3.46 26.65 13.88
CA ILE A 392 -2.09 26.60 13.34
C ILE A 392 -1.79 27.86 12.51
N SER A 393 -2.71 28.21 11.60
CA SER A 393 -2.58 29.37 10.71
C SER A 393 -3.92 30.12 10.62
N PRO A 394 -4.19 31.10 11.51
CA PRO A 394 -5.43 31.87 11.47
C PRO A 394 -5.69 32.52 10.11
N GLY A 395 -6.87 32.28 9.54
CA GLY A 395 -7.26 32.79 8.23
C GLY A 395 -6.87 31.91 7.04
N ASP A 396 -6.13 30.82 7.24
CA ASP A 396 -5.97 29.79 6.21
C ASP A 396 -7.33 29.20 5.83
N THR A 397 -7.54 28.96 4.54
CA THR A 397 -8.74 28.29 4.02
C THR A 397 -8.51 26.79 3.76
N GLY A 398 -7.25 26.35 3.88
CA GLY A 398 -6.81 24.96 3.78
C GLY A 398 -6.87 24.20 5.10
N GLN A 399 -5.89 23.33 5.33
CA GLN A 399 -5.87 22.36 6.43
C GLN A 399 -5.51 22.95 7.79
N ASN A 400 -5.03 24.20 7.85
CA ASN A 400 -4.43 24.79 9.05
C ASN A 400 -5.26 25.94 9.65
N GLY A 401 -6.43 26.24 9.07
CA GLY A 401 -7.25 27.40 9.45
C GLY A 401 -8.29 27.18 10.54
N ASP A 402 -8.54 25.94 10.94
CA ASP A 402 -9.58 25.59 11.92
C ASP A 402 -9.00 25.41 13.34
N ILE A 403 -9.86 25.54 14.36
CA ILE A 403 -9.51 25.27 15.76
C ILE A 403 -9.22 23.78 15.92
N ILE A 404 -8.06 23.44 16.49
CA ILE A 404 -7.66 22.04 16.71
C ILE A 404 -8.62 21.32 17.66
N GLY A 405 -9.09 22.03 18.69
CA GLY A 405 -10.10 21.52 19.62
C GLY A 405 -9.53 20.59 20.69
N ILE A 406 -10.25 19.51 20.96
CA ILE A 406 -9.84 18.49 21.95
C ILE A 406 -8.81 17.56 21.31
N THR A 407 -7.74 17.24 22.04
CA THR A 407 -6.60 16.46 21.52
C THR A 407 -6.66 14.99 21.91
N PHE A 408 -7.01 14.66 23.15
CA PHE A 408 -7.20 13.27 23.59
C PHE A 408 -8.25 13.14 24.69
N VAL A 409 -8.80 11.93 24.85
CA VAL A 409 -9.60 11.53 26.01
C VAL A 409 -9.03 10.24 26.60
N THR A 410 -8.76 10.21 27.90
CA THR A 410 -8.22 9.02 28.58
C THR A 410 -8.91 8.80 29.92
N PHE A 411 -9.23 7.54 30.23
CA PHE A 411 -9.87 7.15 31.48
C PHE A 411 -8.86 6.67 32.52
N ASP A 412 -9.15 6.93 33.78
CA ASP A 412 -8.59 6.18 34.89
C ASP A 412 -9.45 4.93 35.13
N SER A 413 -8.96 3.78 34.66
CA SER A 413 -9.65 2.49 34.82
C SER A 413 -9.83 2.05 36.26
N THR A 414 -9.07 2.61 37.22
CA THR A 414 -9.15 2.25 38.65
C THR A 414 -10.17 3.10 39.43
N SER A 415 -10.73 4.13 38.79
CA SER A 415 -11.66 5.08 39.42
C SER A 415 -13.11 4.61 39.47
N GLY A 416 -13.41 3.45 38.88
CA GLY A 416 -14.74 2.84 38.82
C GLY A 416 -14.67 1.34 39.10
N SER A 417 -15.78 0.65 38.82
CA SER A 417 -15.86 -0.81 38.89
C SER A 417 -16.60 -1.33 37.67
N THR A 418 -16.31 -2.57 37.24
CA THR A 418 -16.95 -3.19 36.08
C THR A 418 -18.47 -3.08 36.13
N GLY A 419 -19.07 -2.58 35.04
CA GLY A 419 -20.51 -2.30 34.92
C GLY A 419 -20.93 -0.88 35.34
N ALA A 420 -20.07 -0.14 36.03
CA ALA A 420 -20.28 1.25 36.43
C ALA A 420 -19.36 2.20 35.66
N ALA A 421 -19.76 3.45 35.51
CA ALA A 421 -18.95 4.46 34.83
C ALA A 421 -17.65 4.73 35.61
N SER A 422 -16.54 4.88 34.89
CA SER A 422 -15.29 5.39 35.45
C SER A 422 -15.51 6.83 35.93
N LYS A 423 -15.14 7.11 37.17
CA LYS A 423 -15.36 8.44 37.77
C LYS A 423 -14.37 9.47 37.23
N ARG A 424 -13.11 9.07 37.08
CA ARG A 424 -12.03 9.95 36.68
C ARG A 424 -11.75 9.85 35.19
N ILE A 425 -11.83 10.98 34.52
CA ILE A 425 -11.66 11.13 33.07
C ILE A 425 -10.75 12.32 32.83
N PHE A 426 -9.74 12.16 32.00
CA PHE A 426 -8.82 13.20 31.56
C PHE A 426 -9.11 13.60 30.12
N VAL A 427 -9.08 14.91 29.84
CA VAL A 427 -9.31 15.46 28.51
C VAL A 427 -8.22 16.49 28.19
N GLY A 428 -7.50 16.25 27.10
CA GLY A 428 -6.52 17.18 26.53
C GLY A 428 -7.19 18.18 25.58
N THR A 429 -6.75 19.42 25.58
CA THR A 429 -7.29 20.53 24.80
C THR A 429 -6.15 21.33 24.20
N ALA A 430 -6.25 21.65 22.92
CA ALA A 430 -5.30 22.51 22.23
C ALA A 430 -5.55 23.98 22.62
N ASP A 431 -4.90 24.37 23.70
CA ASP A 431 -4.87 25.73 24.27
C ASP A 431 -3.48 25.96 24.87
N THR A 432 -3.06 27.21 25.05
CA THR A 432 -1.75 27.54 25.62
C THR A 432 -1.81 27.92 27.11
N VAL A 433 -3.01 28.15 27.66
CA VAL A 433 -3.21 28.53 29.07
C VAL A 433 -3.49 27.32 29.96
N ALA A 434 -4.38 26.43 29.53
CA ALA A 434 -4.71 25.19 30.22
C ALA A 434 -5.03 24.10 29.20
N THR A 435 -4.22 23.04 29.19
CA THR A 435 -4.27 21.96 28.21
C THR A 435 -4.95 20.71 28.71
N VAL A 436 -4.91 20.42 30.02
CA VAL A 436 -5.44 19.16 30.58
C VAL A 436 -6.50 19.44 31.63
N TYR A 437 -7.67 18.84 31.41
CA TYR A 437 -8.83 18.90 32.28
C TYR A 437 -9.15 17.53 32.86
N MET A 438 -9.77 17.52 34.03
CA MET A 438 -10.18 16.30 34.73
C MET A 438 -11.61 16.42 35.23
N SER A 439 -12.35 15.33 35.12
CA SER A 439 -13.57 15.08 35.90
C SER A 439 -13.27 14.03 36.98
N GLU A 440 -13.94 14.15 38.13
CA GLU A 440 -13.90 13.19 39.24
C GLU A 440 -15.29 12.57 39.53
N ASP A 441 -16.28 12.90 38.71
CA ASP A 441 -17.69 12.59 38.90
C ASP A 441 -18.34 12.03 37.62
N ALA A 442 -17.57 11.24 36.86
CA ALA A 442 -17.98 10.57 35.63
C ALA A 442 -18.47 11.53 34.53
N GLY A 443 -17.83 12.70 34.47
CA GLY A 443 -18.03 13.74 33.45
C GLY A 443 -19.18 14.70 33.73
N ALA A 444 -19.67 14.79 34.97
CA ALA A 444 -20.69 15.78 35.33
C ALA A 444 -20.07 17.18 35.46
N THR A 445 -18.90 17.29 36.11
CA THR A 445 -18.12 18.52 36.22
C THR A 445 -16.67 18.33 35.77
N TRP A 446 -16.05 19.44 35.37
CA TRP A 446 -14.71 19.46 34.79
C TRP A 446 -13.91 20.63 35.33
N SER A 447 -12.64 20.41 35.63
CA SER A 447 -11.71 21.48 36.03
C SER A 447 -10.34 21.28 35.40
N ALA A 448 -9.67 22.39 35.10
CA ALA A 448 -8.26 22.35 34.68
C ALA A 448 -7.43 21.76 35.83
N ILE A 449 -6.52 20.83 35.53
CA ILE A 449 -5.65 20.25 36.56
C ILE A 449 -4.68 21.33 37.06
N PRO A 450 -4.66 21.67 38.36
CA PRO A 450 -3.78 22.70 38.88
C PRO A 450 -2.30 22.36 38.69
N GLY A 451 -1.48 23.37 38.38
CA GLY A 451 -0.01 23.23 38.26
C GLY A 451 0.47 22.53 37.00
N GLN A 452 -0.40 22.33 36.00
CA GLN A 452 -0.02 21.82 34.68
C GLN A 452 0.91 22.80 33.94
N PRO A 453 1.76 22.32 33.01
CA PRO A 453 2.57 23.20 32.17
C PRO A 453 1.70 24.09 31.27
N THR A 454 2.22 25.26 30.93
CA THR A 454 1.58 26.25 30.05
C THR A 454 2.51 26.61 28.88
N GLY A 455 1.97 27.23 27.83
CA GLY A 455 2.73 27.67 26.65
C GLY A 455 2.93 26.63 25.55
N SER A 456 2.74 25.34 25.85
CA SER A 456 2.76 24.24 24.88
C SER A 456 1.39 23.54 24.81
N LEU A 457 1.17 22.76 23.75
CA LEU A 457 -0.06 22.00 23.49
C LEU A 457 0.12 20.54 23.93
N SER A 458 -0.88 19.98 24.61
CA SER A 458 -0.87 18.55 24.96
C SER A 458 -1.18 17.69 23.73
N HIS A 459 -0.23 16.87 23.29
CA HIS A 459 -0.36 16.03 22.10
C HIS A 459 -1.08 14.71 22.40
N THR A 460 -0.52 13.91 23.32
CA THR A 460 -1.04 12.58 23.69
C THR A 460 -1.03 12.43 25.21
N GLY A 461 -2.10 11.84 25.77
CA GLY A 461 -2.21 11.54 27.19
C GLY A 461 -2.53 10.08 27.47
N LYS A 462 -1.69 9.39 28.27
CA LYS A 462 -1.84 7.97 28.62
C LYS A 462 -1.83 7.80 30.14
N TYR A 463 -2.80 7.06 30.67
CA TYR A 463 -2.89 6.80 32.11
C TYR A 463 -2.24 5.45 32.46
N SER A 464 -1.42 5.44 33.51
CA SER A 464 -0.83 4.25 34.11
C SER A 464 -1.65 3.84 35.35
N PRO A 465 -2.44 2.75 35.29
CA PRO A 465 -3.24 2.28 36.43
C PRO A 465 -2.38 1.85 37.62
N THR A 466 -1.20 1.30 37.35
CA THR A 466 -0.25 0.80 38.35
C THR A 466 0.41 1.94 39.12
N GLU A 467 0.78 3.02 38.42
CA GLU A 467 1.44 4.19 39.04
C GLU A 467 0.46 5.26 39.48
N LYS A 468 -0.83 5.11 39.13
CA LYS A 468 -1.89 6.10 39.33
C LYS A 468 -1.46 7.49 38.81
N ALA A 469 -0.92 7.49 37.60
CA ALA A 469 -0.33 8.67 37.00
C ALA A 469 -0.72 8.84 35.53
N LEU A 470 -0.96 10.08 35.12
CA LEU A 470 -1.17 10.47 33.73
C LEU A 470 0.15 10.95 33.13
N TYR A 471 0.60 10.33 32.05
CA TYR A 471 1.70 10.79 31.21
C TYR A 471 1.15 11.64 30.08
N VAL A 472 1.78 12.78 29.81
CA VAL A 472 1.37 13.71 28.75
C VAL A 472 2.59 14.19 27.98
N SER A 473 2.56 14.03 26.65
CA SER A 473 3.53 14.61 25.73
C SER A 473 3.05 15.97 25.22
N TYR A 474 3.99 16.90 25.00
CA TYR A 474 3.71 18.28 24.61
C TYR A 474 4.49 18.68 23.37
N VAL A 475 3.88 19.57 22.58
CA VAL A 475 4.45 20.20 21.38
C VAL A 475 4.09 21.68 21.36
N ASN A 476 4.92 22.54 20.78
CA ASN A 476 4.61 23.97 20.64
C ASN A 476 3.65 24.30 19.49
N THR A 477 3.49 23.39 18.53
CA THR A 477 2.59 23.56 17.38
C THR A 477 1.85 22.27 17.06
N ALA A 478 0.62 22.42 16.54
CA ALA A 478 -0.17 21.33 16.00
C ALA A 478 0.08 21.10 14.50
N ASP A 479 0.99 21.85 13.87
CA ASP A 479 1.38 21.66 12.49
C ASP A 479 1.89 20.23 12.29
N THR A 480 1.29 19.53 11.33
CA THR A 480 1.65 18.14 11.00
C THR A 480 3.10 18.01 10.55
N TYR A 481 3.68 19.05 9.93
CA TYR A 481 5.04 19.01 9.40
C TYR A 481 6.01 19.93 10.17
N GLY A 482 5.47 20.71 11.11
CA GLY A 482 6.21 21.71 11.84
C GLY A 482 7.23 21.13 12.82
N GLY A 483 8.11 22.01 13.29
CA GLY A 483 9.00 21.76 14.42
C GLY A 483 8.77 22.81 15.53
N GLY A 484 9.67 22.86 16.49
CA GLY A 484 9.59 23.69 17.70
C GLY A 484 9.60 22.80 18.94
N ASP A 485 9.78 23.37 20.12
CA ASP A 485 10.08 22.58 21.31
C ASP A 485 8.86 21.87 21.94
N GLY A 486 9.14 21.00 22.91
CA GLY A 486 8.12 20.29 23.68
C GLY A 486 8.71 19.54 24.86
N TYR A 487 7.84 18.88 25.63
CA TYR A 487 8.18 18.27 26.91
C TYR A 487 7.40 16.97 27.13
N VAL A 488 7.82 16.20 28.12
CA VAL A 488 6.98 15.14 28.68
C VAL A 488 6.82 15.35 30.17
N TYR A 489 5.57 15.33 30.61
CA TYR A 489 5.20 15.45 32.02
C TYR A 489 4.44 14.22 32.51
N LYS A 490 4.53 13.99 33.81
CA LYS A 490 3.79 13.00 34.55
C LYS A 490 3.01 13.67 35.68
N TYR A 491 1.70 13.43 35.74
CA TYR A 491 0.83 13.88 36.82
C TYR A 491 0.46 12.72 37.72
N TYR A 492 0.83 12.80 38.99
CA TYR A 492 0.41 11.82 40.01
C TYR A 492 -0.94 12.23 40.59
N VAL A 493 -1.93 11.34 40.47
CA VAL A 493 -3.31 11.64 40.87
C VAL A 493 -3.45 11.82 42.38
N GLU A 494 -2.82 10.95 43.17
CA GLU A 494 -2.95 10.96 44.64
C GLU A 494 -2.28 12.18 45.27
N SER A 495 -1.05 12.48 44.85
CA SER A 495 -0.29 13.63 45.37
C SER A 495 -0.64 14.95 44.69
N LYS A 496 -1.42 14.89 43.60
CA LYS A 496 -1.82 16.04 42.75
C LYS A 496 -0.63 16.86 42.26
N LYS A 497 0.48 16.17 41.92
CA LYS A 497 1.74 16.79 41.55
C LYS A 497 2.10 16.48 40.09
N TRP A 498 2.44 17.52 39.35
CA TRP A 498 3.11 17.43 38.05
C TRP A 498 4.62 17.33 38.24
N VAL A 499 5.24 16.44 37.46
CA VAL A 499 6.69 16.26 37.38
C VAL A 499 7.07 16.28 35.90
N GLN A 500 7.98 17.17 35.53
CA GLN A 500 8.61 17.13 34.22
C GLN A 500 9.59 15.96 34.20
N ILE A 501 9.39 15.03 33.26
CA ILE A 501 10.18 13.80 33.17
C ILE A 501 11.09 13.78 31.94
N LEU A 502 10.84 14.65 30.96
CA LEU A 502 11.74 14.87 29.83
C LEU A 502 11.70 16.35 29.43
N ASP A 503 12.88 16.95 29.34
CA ASP A 503 13.10 18.33 28.92
C ASP A 503 14.25 18.36 27.92
N ASP A 504 13.92 18.60 26.66
CA ASP A 504 14.90 18.74 25.58
C ASP A 504 14.71 20.09 24.86
N ASN A 505 14.40 21.13 25.64
CA ASN A 505 14.09 22.46 25.12
C ASN A 505 15.30 23.10 24.41
N GLY A 506 15.03 23.80 23.31
CA GLY A 506 16.04 24.45 22.48
C GLY A 506 16.65 23.55 21.41
N THR A 507 16.16 22.31 21.28
CA THR A 507 16.52 21.38 20.20
C THR A 507 15.66 21.54 18.95
N GLY A 508 14.54 22.25 19.04
CA GLY A 508 13.68 22.57 17.90
C GLY A 508 12.68 21.46 17.52
N PHE A 509 12.41 20.52 18.42
CA PHE A 509 11.35 19.51 18.27
C PHE A 509 10.64 19.24 19.61
N GLY A 510 9.37 18.82 19.52
CA GLY A 510 8.56 18.41 20.67
C GLY A 510 8.41 16.91 20.72
N PHE A 511 7.42 16.45 21.49
CA PHE A 511 7.18 15.03 21.70
C PHE A 511 5.75 14.65 21.33
N GLY A 512 5.61 13.71 20.39
CA GLY A 512 4.35 13.25 19.85
C GLY A 512 3.94 11.89 20.43
N GLY A 513 4.26 10.83 19.67
CA GLY A 513 3.90 9.45 20.03
C GLY A 513 4.38 9.07 21.42
N LEU A 514 3.46 8.61 22.26
CA LEU A 514 3.69 8.28 23.67
C LEU A 514 3.07 6.91 23.97
N SER A 515 3.89 5.97 24.46
CA SER A 515 3.45 4.64 24.86
C SER A 515 3.91 4.29 26.27
N LEU A 516 3.09 3.51 26.96
CA LEU A 516 3.42 2.85 28.22
C LEU A 516 3.47 1.33 27.97
N ASP A 517 4.28 0.61 28.74
CA ASP A 517 4.30 -0.86 28.73
C ASP A 517 3.44 -1.39 29.89
N PRO A 518 2.26 -2.00 29.62
CA PRO A 518 1.39 -2.51 30.67
C PRO A 518 1.96 -3.73 31.41
N GLN A 519 2.93 -4.43 30.82
CA GLN A 519 3.56 -5.61 31.43
C GLN A 519 4.73 -5.22 32.32
N LYS A 520 5.35 -4.05 32.09
CA LYS A 520 6.51 -3.55 32.83
C LYS A 520 6.29 -2.14 33.36
N ASN A 521 5.86 -2.08 34.63
CA ASN A 521 5.61 -0.83 35.33
C ASN A 521 6.81 0.13 35.25
N GLY A 522 6.56 1.41 34.99
CA GLY A 522 7.60 2.43 34.82
C GLY A 522 8.25 2.45 33.43
N THR A 523 7.96 1.50 32.53
CA THR A 523 8.47 1.55 31.16
C THR A 523 7.61 2.48 30.31
N VAL A 524 8.24 3.52 29.75
CA VAL A 524 7.60 4.53 28.89
C VAL A 524 8.50 4.82 27.68
N MET A 525 7.87 5.03 26.52
CA MET A 525 8.55 5.48 25.31
C MET A 525 7.87 6.71 24.72
N VAL A 526 8.67 7.59 24.13
CA VAL A 526 8.18 8.80 23.46
C VAL A 526 8.98 9.10 22.19
N ALA A 527 8.33 9.57 21.12
CA ALA A 527 8.96 9.91 19.85
C ALA A 527 9.02 11.43 19.62
N THR A 528 10.07 11.89 18.92
CA THR A 528 10.22 13.32 18.57
C THR A 528 9.23 13.75 17.48
N TYR A 529 8.82 15.03 17.52
CA TYR A 529 7.79 15.62 16.67
C TYR A 529 8.12 17.09 16.31
N HIS A 530 8.76 17.40 15.17
CA HIS A 530 9.58 16.49 14.37
C HIS A 530 11.04 16.87 14.47
N GLN A 531 11.87 15.90 14.81
CA GLN A 531 13.30 16.02 14.60
C GLN A 531 13.63 15.64 13.15
N TRP A 532 13.72 16.64 12.28
CA TRP A 532 14.01 16.40 10.86
C TRP A 532 15.46 16.02 10.58
N TRP A 533 16.42 16.39 11.43
CA TRP A 533 17.83 16.07 11.26
C TRP A 533 18.47 15.63 12.59
N PRO A 534 19.41 14.66 12.58
CA PRO A 534 19.80 13.83 11.44
C PRO A 534 18.73 12.81 11.02
N ASP A 535 17.89 12.39 11.97
CA ASP A 535 16.79 11.44 11.82
C ASP A 535 15.77 11.70 12.96
N GLY A 536 14.57 11.12 12.88
CA GLY A 536 13.65 11.08 14.02
C GLY A 536 14.25 10.27 15.17
N ASN A 537 13.91 10.58 16.42
CA ASN A 537 14.42 9.87 17.60
C ASN A 537 13.27 9.32 18.47
N ILE A 538 13.54 8.22 19.17
CA ILE A 538 12.63 7.61 20.14
C ILE A 538 13.38 7.47 21.45
N TYR A 539 12.78 7.95 22.53
CA TYR A 539 13.31 7.90 23.88
C TYR A 539 12.61 6.77 24.62
N ARG A 540 13.38 6.01 25.40
CA ARG A 540 12.90 4.89 26.22
C ARG A 540 13.41 5.02 27.65
N SER A 541 12.50 4.91 28.61
CA SER A 541 12.76 4.90 30.05
C SER A 541 12.18 3.64 30.67
N LEU A 542 12.85 3.12 31.71
CA LEU A 542 12.42 1.93 32.48
C LEU A 542 12.05 2.26 33.93
N ASP A 543 12.14 3.53 34.32
CA ASP A 543 12.03 4.00 35.72
C ASP A 543 10.99 5.14 35.87
N GLY A 544 9.99 5.15 35.00
CA GLY A 544 8.89 6.08 35.02
C GLY A 544 9.25 7.47 34.48
N GLY A 545 10.34 7.58 33.71
CA GLY A 545 10.85 8.80 33.11
C GLY A 545 11.91 9.52 33.94
N ALA A 546 12.53 8.86 34.93
CA ALA A 546 13.63 9.47 35.68
C ALA A 546 14.95 9.45 34.89
N THR A 547 15.18 8.41 34.09
CA THR A 547 16.29 8.30 33.14
C THR A 547 15.82 7.82 31.78
N TRP A 548 16.53 8.23 30.72
CA TRP A 548 16.19 7.93 29.34
C TRP A 548 17.41 7.47 28.55
N THR A 549 17.16 6.61 27.57
CA THR A 549 18.08 6.29 26.46
C THR A 549 17.34 6.52 25.14
N THR A 550 18.08 6.74 24.05
CA THR A 550 17.53 7.04 22.73
C THR A 550 17.78 5.92 21.74
N ILE A 551 16.93 5.76 20.73
CA ILE A 551 17.01 4.67 19.74
C ILE A 551 18.31 4.74 18.91
N TRP A 552 18.89 5.93 18.85
CA TRP A 552 20.25 6.19 18.41
C TRP A 552 20.85 7.32 19.24
N ASP A 553 22.18 7.35 19.34
CA ASP A 553 22.96 8.43 19.96
C ASP A 553 23.74 9.20 18.88
N PHE A 554 24.08 10.46 19.13
CA PHE A 554 24.93 11.21 18.19
C PHE A 554 26.34 10.61 18.15
N ASP A 555 26.83 10.34 16.93
CA ASP A 555 28.20 9.92 16.67
C ASP A 555 28.98 11.05 15.97
N TRP A 556 29.85 11.70 16.74
CA TRP A 556 30.70 12.80 16.26
C TRP A 556 32.05 12.32 15.70
N SER A 557 32.24 11.01 15.49
CA SER A 557 33.47 10.44 14.92
C SER A 557 33.66 10.69 13.42
N GLY A 558 32.68 11.31 12.76
CA GLY A 558 32.71 11.67 11.34
C GLY A 558 31.87 10.78 10.42
N VAL A 559 31.09 9.84 10.97
CA VAL A 559 30.09 9.06 10.22
C VAL A 559 28.96 9.97 9.73
N GLN A 560 28.39 9.66 8.55
CA GLN A 560 27.22 10.36 8.00
C GLN A 560 26.12 9.33 7.67
N PRO A 561 24.88 9.50 8.16
CA PRO A 561 24.48 10.48 9.18
C PRO A 561 25.22 10.26 10.52
N PRO A 562 25.42 11.30 11.36
CA PRO A 562 26.20 11.23 12.59
C PRO A 562 25.43 10.56 13.74
N VAL A 563 25.03 9.29 13.54
CA VAL A 563 24.21 8.54 14.49
C VAL A 563 24.75 7.12 14.71
N GLU A 564 24.80 6.70 15.97
CA GLU A 564 25.04 5.31 16.39
C GLU A 564 23.70 4.66 16.74
N ARG A 565 23.24 3.71 15.91
CA ARG A 565 21.90 3.10 16.03
C ARG A 565 21.90 1.90 16.96
N ARG A 566 20.86 1.77 17.78
CA ARG A 566 20.56 0.58 18.60
C ARG A 566 19.80 -0.50 17.84
N PHE A 567 19.69 -0.36 16.53
CA PHE A 567 18.99 -1.30 15.66
C PHE A 567 19.75 -1.54 14.36
N ASP A 568 19.41 -2.64 13.71
CA ASP A 568 19.68 -2.90 12.31
C ASP A 568 18.39 -2.67 11.51
N TRP A 569 18.49 -1.99 10.37
CA TRP A 569 17.33 -1.56 9.58
C TRP A 569 16.97 -2.61 8.54
N ASP A 570 15.73 -3.12 8.56
CA ASP A 570 15.23 -4.14 7.66
C ASP A 570 14.00 -3.64 6.88
N VAL A 571 14.20 -3.33 5.61
CA VAL A 571 13.16 -2.87 4.69
C VAL A 571 12.98 -3.80 3.51
N SER A 572 13.29 -5.08 3.69
CA SER A 572 13.21 -6.10 2.64
C SER A 572 11.82 -6.22 2.00
N GLU A 573 10.75 -5.94 2.77
CA GLU A 573 9.36 -5.93 2.31
C GLU A 573 8.94 -4.60 1.63
N ALA A 574 9.81 -3.58 1.65
CA ALA A 574 9.62 -2.25 1.07
C ALA A 574 10.94 -1.68 0.53
N ASN A 575 11.60 -2.40 -0.39
CA ASN A 575 12.96 -2.09 -0.86
C ASN A 575 13.15 -0.70 -1.50
N TRP A 576 12.05 -0.06 -1.91
CA TRP A 576 12.05 1.30 -2.43
C TRP A 576 12.25 2.36 -1.34
N LEU A 577 11.99 2.04 -0.07
CA LEU A 577 11.96 2.99 1.04
C LEU A 577 13.29 3.73 1.29
N PRO A 578 14.48 3.11 1.17
CA PRO A 578 15.76 3.82 1.28
C PRO A 578 15.93 4.96 0.28
N GLU A 579 15.35 4.85 -0.92
CA GLU A 579 15.43 5.91 -1.94
C GLU A 579 14.57 7.14 -1.59
N VAL A 580 13.58 6.97 -0.70
CA VAL A 580 12.69 8.02 -0.21
C VAL A 580 13.17 8.56 1.13
N ALA A 581 13.47 7.67 2.07
CA ALA A 581 13.89 8.03 3.42
C ALA A 581 15.33 8.56 3.46
N GLY A 582 16.16 8.17 2.49
CA GLY A 582 17.60 8.42 2.51
C GLY A 582 18.19 7.90 3.82
N ASP A 583 18.79 8.82 4.57
CA ASP A 583 19.46 8.54 5.84
C ASP A 583 18.51 8.43 7.05
N LYS A 584 17.19 8.65 6.86
CA LYS A 584 16.17 8.67 7.92
C LYS A 584 15.58 7.30 8.22
N ALA A 585 16.42 6.38 8.68
CA ALA A 585 16.04 4.99 8.96
C ALA A 585 14.98 4.87 10.07
N THR A 586 14.96 5.78 11.04
CA THR A 586 13.96 5.82 12.12
C THR A 586 12.64 6.40 11.60
N GLY A 587 12.73 7.44 10.77
CA GLY A 587 11.59 8.04 10.08
C GLY A 587 11.22 9.43 10.57
N TRP A 588 10.06 9.91 10.14
CA TRP A 588 9.52 11.24 10.44
C TRP A 588 8.01 11.16 10.63
N MET A 589 7.38 12.22 11.14
CA MET A 589 5.95 12.24 11.40
C MET A 589 5.52 11.19 12.44
N MET A 590 6.31 11.01 13.50
CA MET A 590 6.14 9.94 14.50
C MET A 590 5.17 10.33 15.63
N GLY A 591 3.94 10.68 15.26
CA GLY A 591 2.90 11.06 16.22
C GLY A 591 2.21 9.88 16.92
N SER A 592 2.36 8.67 16.38
CA SER A 592 1.80 7.43 16.94
C SER A 592 2.91 6.43 17.23
N LEU A 593 3.05 6.04 18.49
CA LEU A 593 3.99 5.03 18.99
C LEU A 593 3.26 4.18 20.03
N VAL A 594 3.31 2.85 19.89
CA VAL A 594 2.60 1.91 20.74
C VAL A 594 3.41 0.64 21.01
N ILE A 595 3.37 0.19 22.26
CA ILE A 595 3.85 -1.13 22.70
C ILE A 595 2.62 -2.04 22.81
N ASP A 596 2.74 -3.28 22.34
CA ASP A 596 1.67 -4.28 22.47
C ASP A 596 1.40 -4.55 23.95
N PRO A 597 0.15 -4.38 24.44
CA PRO A 597 -0.19 -4.59 25.83
C PRO A 597 0.01 -6.04 26.32
N PHE A 598 0.18 -6.99 25.39
CA PHE A 598 0.41 -8.40 25.69
C PHE A 598 1.84 -8.87 25.38
N ASP A 599 2.71 -7.98 24.87
CA ASP A 599 4.06 -8.33 24.48
C ASP A 599 5.00 -7.11 24.51
N SER A 600 5.78 -6.96 25.60
CA SER A 600 6.79 -5.90 25.75
C SER A 600 7.85 -5.86 24.64
N ASP A 601 8.02 -6.93 23.85
CA ASP A 601 8.97 -6.96 22.74
C ASP A 601 8.35 -6.45 21.43
N HIS A 602 7.02 -6.45 21.30
CA HIS A 602 6.29 -6.00 20.12
C HIS A 602 5.91 -4.52 20.22
N PHE A 603 6.42 -3.71 19.31
CA PHE A 603 6.04 -2.29 19.22
C PHE A 603 5.92 -1.85 17.77
N LEU A 604 5.04 -0.87 17.56
CA LEU A 604 4.75 -0.28 16.27
C LEU A 604 4.73 1.25 16.39
N TYR A 605 5.15 1.94 15.33
CA TYR A 605 4.93 3.37 15.19
C TYR A 605 4.72 3.74 13.73
N GLY A 606 3.87 4.74 13.52
CA GLY A 606 3.61 5.27 12.19
C GLY A 606 4.63 6.33 11.81
N THR A 607 4.92 6.43 10.52
CA THR A 607 5.72 7.50 9.90
C THR A 607 4.98 8.06 8.70
N GLY A 608 5.51 9.11 8.08
CA GLY A 608 4.98 9.67 6.83
C GLY A 608 5.06 8.75 5.60
N ALA A 609 5.69 7.57 5.69
CA ALA A 609 5.85 6.66 4.55
C ALA A 609 5.57 5.17 4.84
N THR A 610 5.61 4.74 6.11
CA THR A 610 5.38 3.35 6.51
C THR A 610 4.99 3.21 8.00
N ILE A 611 4.67 1.98 8.42
CA ILE A 611 4.70 1.56 9.83
C ILE A 611 6.04 0.86 10.08
N PHE A 612 6.77 1.31 11.10
CA PHE A 612 7.96 0.62 11.59
C PHE A 612 7.67 -0.08 12.91
N GLY A 613 8.42 -1.13 13.20
CA GLY A 613 8.32 -1.84 14.47
C GLY A 613 9.34 -2.96 14.63
N SER A 614 9.19 -3.71 15.72
CA SER A 614 9.98 -4.91 16.01
C SER A 614 9.22 -5.82 16.95
N HIS A 615 9.67 -7.08 17.01
CA HIS A 615 9.30 -8.09 18.00
C HIS A 615 10.46 -8.40 18.96
N LYS A 616 11.39 -7.46 19.14
CA LYS A 616 12.59 -7.61 19.99
C LYS A 616 12.95 -6.33 20.75
N LEU A 617 11.98 -5.49 21.08
CA LEU A 617 12.22 -4.18 21.73
C LEU A 617 13.11 -4.26 22.97
N THR A 618 12.97 -5.28 23.82
CA THR A 618 13.71 -5.41 25.08
C THR A 618 15.18 -5.79 24.90
N ASN A 619 15.64 -6.03 23.67
CA ASN A 619 17.06 -6.07 23.38
C ASN A 619 17.72 -4.71 23.61
N TRP A 620 16.99 -3.61 23.39
CA TRP A 620 17.43 -2.26 23.71
C TRP A 620 17.89 -2.16 25.16
N ASP A 621 17.08 -2.67 26.10
CA ASP A 621 17.34 -2.64 27.55
C ASP A 621 18.63 -3.39 27.93
N LYS A 622 19.07 -4.33 27.06
CA LYS A 622 20.28 -5.15 27.23
C LYS A 622 21.48 -4.60 26.46
N ASN A 623 21.32 -3.44 25.82
CA ASN A 623 22.29 -2.87 24.88
C ASN A 623 22.65 -3.86 23.73
N ILE A 624 21.67 -4.63 23.28
CA ILE A 624 21.76 -5.54 22.14
C ILE A 624 20.94 -4.92 21.01
N LYS A 625 21.46 -4.95 19.78
CA LYS A 625 20.68 -4.47 18.63
C LYS A 625 19.43 -5.30 18.40
N PHE A 626 18.35 -4.64 18.01
CA PHE A 626 17.14 -5.28 17.48
C PHE A 626 16.97 -4.94 15.98
N ASN A 627 16.08 -5.64 15.29
CA ASN A 627 15.76 -5.29 13.91
C ASN A 627 14.59 -4.31 13.92
N LEU A 628 14.78 -3.15 13.28
CA LEU A 628 13.71 -2.21 12.98
C LEU A 628 13.18 -2.51 11.58
N SER A 629 11.97 -3.04 11.49
CA SER A 629 11.41 -3.56 10.25
C SER A 629 10.21 -2.74 9.78
N SER A 630 10.04 -2.61 8.45
CA SER A 630 8.80 -2.09 7.86
C SER A 630 7.68 -3.13 8.01
N LEU A 631 6.70 -2.86 8.87
CA LEU A 631 5.59 -3.77 9.22
C LEU A 631 4.24 -3.23 8.70
N SER A 632 4.19 -2.90 7.42
CA SER A 632 3.06 -2.25 6.75
C SER A 632 2.50 -3.05 5.58
N TYR A 633 2.83 -4.34 5.49
CA TYR A 633 2.35 -5.23 4.42
C TYR A 633 0.83 -5.26 4.35
N GLY A 634 0.27 -5.03 3.16
CA GLY A 634 -1.18 -4.92 2.95
C GLY A 634 -1.75 -3.50 3.13
N ILE A 635 -0.94 -2.53 3.55
CA ILE A 635 -1.32 -1.11 3.55
C ILE A 635 -0.90 -0.44 2.24
N GLU A 636 -1.87 0.17 1.57
CA GLU A 636 -1.67 0.96 0.36
C GLU A 636 -2.36 2.30 0.53
N GLU A 637 -1.59 3.38 0.61
CA GLU A 637 -2.15 4.71 0.90
C GLU A 637 -1.72 5.82 -0.09
N THR A 638 -1.05 5.45 -1.18
CA THR A 638 -0.57 6.47 -2.12
C THR A 638 -1.73 7.19 -2.82
N ALA A 639 -1.56 8.50 -3.03
CA ALA A 639 -2.38 9.28 -3.95
C ALA A 639 -1.81 9.18 -5.37
N VAL A 640 -2.55 8.53 -6.27
CA VAL A 640 -2.10 8.25 -7.63
C VAL A 640 -2.43 9.41 -8.55
N LEU A 641 -1.42 9.90 -9.29
CA LEU A 641 -1.53 11.11 -10.11
C LEU A 641 -1.43 10.84 -11.61
N GLY A 642 -0.80 9.73 -11.99
CA GLY A 642 -0.63 9.32 -13.38
C GLY A 642 -0.33 7.84 -13.49
N LEU A 643 -0.94 7.19 -14.49
CA LEU A 643 -0.71 5.79 -14.82
C LEU A 643 -0.53 5.66 -16.32
N THR A 644 0.35 4.75 -16.74
CA THR A 644 0.43 4.34 -18.13
C THR A 644 0.79 2.86 -18.26
N SER A 645 0.11 2.15 -19.15
CA SER A 645 0.38 0.74 -19.47
C SER A 645 0.92 0.64 -20.90
N PRO A 646 2.25 0.57 -21.07
CA PRO A 646 2.85 0.51 -22.41
C PRO A 646 2.57 -0.84 -23.08
N PRO A 647 2.45 -0.89 -24.42
CA PRO A 647 2.22 -2.16 -25.16
C PRO A 647 3.40 -3.13 -25.10
N GLN A 648 4.59 -2.69 -24.66
CA GLN A 648 5.77 -3.51 -24.43
C GLN A 648 6.49 -3.05 -23.15
N GLY A 649 7.23 -3.95 -22.51
CA GLY A 649 7.90 -3.70 -21.23
C GLY A 649 6.99 -3.98 -20.02
N PRO A 650 7.07 -3.18 -18.94
CA PRO A 650 6.34 -3.43 -17.70
C PRO A 650 4.83 -3.51 -17.90
N PRO A 651 4.08 -4.21 -17.03
CA PRO A 651 2.64 -4.09 -16.95
C PRO A 651 2.19 -2.64 -16.74
N LEU A 652 2.87 -1.89 -15.88
CA LEU A 652 2.45 -0.56 -15.46
C LEU A 652 3.64 0.34 -15.09
N LEU A 653 3.54 1.62 -15.45
CA LEU A 653 4.29 2.70 -14.84
C LEU A 653 3.33 3.59 -14.05
N SER A 654 3.71 3.98 -12.83
CA SER A 654 2.92 4.86 -11.99
C SER A 654 3.70 6.08 -11.56
N VAL A 655 2.98 7.19 -11.37
CA VAL A 655 3.45 8.39 -10.70
C VAL A 655 2.47 8.81 -9.63
N VAL A 656 2.98 9.14 -8.45
CA VAL A 656 2.21 9.34 -7.22
C VAL A 656 2.70 10.58 -6.47
N GLY A 657 1.91 11.03 -5.49
CA GLY A 657 2.34 11.99 -4.49
C GLY A 657 3.41 11.43 -3.54
N ASP A 658 4.18 12.33 -2.95
CA ASP A 658 5.19 12.13 -1.87
C ASP A 658 6.41 11.24 -2.17
N VAL A 659 6.24 10.16 -2.90
CA VAL A 659 7.27 9.15 -3.17
C VAL A 659 7.56 8.95 -4.67
N GLY A 660 7.07 9.86 -5.51
CA GLY A 660 7.40 9.96 -6.93
C GLY A 660 6.71 8.92 -7.83
N GLY A 661 6.90 7.63 -7.56
CA GLY A 661 6.30 6.52 -8.32
C GLY A 661 7.30 5.47 -8.79
N TRP A 662 6.78 4.48 -9.54
CA TRP A 662 7.57 3.29 -9.87
C TRP A 662 7.31 2.76 -11.28
N ARG A 663 8.27 1.95 -11.70
CA ARG A 663 8.12 0.98 -12.77
C ARG A 663 7.75 -0.37 -12.14
N HIS A 664 6.56 -0.89 -12.44
CA HIS A 664 6.06 -2.16 -11.89
C HIS A 664 6.43 -3.29 -12.85
N GLU A 665 7.43 -4.11 -12.50
CA GLU A 665 7.79 -5.33 -13.26
C GLU A 665 6.78 -6.46 -13.03
N ASN A 666 6.44 -6.66 -11.76
CA ASN A 666 5.43 -7.58 -11.29
C ASN A 666 4.43 -6.76 -10.47
N LEU A 667 3.14 -6.99 -10.72
CA LEU A 667 2.08 -6.26 -10.02
C LEU A 667 1.95 -6.69 -8.58
N ASP A 668 2.34 -7.92 -8.27
CA ASP A 668 2.32 -8.38 -6.90
C ASP A 668 3.57 -7.85 -6.20
N VAL A 669 4.79 -8.00 -6.72
CA VAL A 669 6.02 -7.60 -5.99
C VAL A 669 6.17 -6.09 -5.76
N ALA A 670 6.60 -5.71 -4.54
CA ALA A 670 7.00 -4.32 -4.24
C ALA A 670 8.12 -3.87 -5.20
N PRO A 671 8.01 -2.69 -5.84
CA PRO A 671 9.08 -2.19 -6.69
C PRO A 671 10.38 -2.02 -5.90
N TYR A 672 11.51 -2.30 -6.55
CA TYR A 672 12.83 -2.18 -5.92
C TYR A 672 13.32 -0.72 -5.85
N LYS A 673 12.96 0.11 -6.84
CA LYS A 673 13.42 1.51 -6.96
C LYS A 673 12.32 2.45 -7.42
N ASN A 674 12.28 3.64 -6.82
CA ASN A 674 11.50 4.77 -7.29
C ASN A 674 12.07 5.33 -8.61
N HIS A 675 11.34 6.26 -9.22
CA HIS A 675 11.89 7.08 -10.30
C HIS A 675 12.97 8.01 -9.76
N LEU A 676 14.23 7.73 -10.12
CA LEU A 676 15.40 8.53 -9.75
C LEU A 676 15.99 9.28 -10.95
N ASN A 677 16.89 10.23 -10.70
CA ASN A 677 17.63 11.00 -11.71
C ASN A 677 16.74 11.64 -12.80
N PRO A 678 15.82 12.56 -12.43
CA PRO A 678 15.71 13.22 -11.13
C PRO A 678 14.74 12.52 -10.16
N TRP A 679 14.97 12.67 -8.86
CA TRP A 679 13.98 12.34 -7.84
C TRP A 679 13.07 13.55 -7.60
N TRP A 680 11.77 13.30 -7.51
CA TRP A 680 10.76 14.27 -7.08
C TRP A 680 9.86 13.59 -6.06
N GLY A 681 9.57 14.27 -4.94
CA GLY A 681 8.57 13.78 -3.99
C GLY A 681 7.22 13.58 -4.69
N THR A 682 6.75 14.58 -5.45
CA THR A 682 5.53 14.43 -6.26
C THR A 682 5.82 14.44 -7.75
N THR A 683 5.37 13.41 -8.45
CA THR A 683 5.40 13.35 -9.92
C THR A 683 3.97 13.44 -10.46
N ARG A 684 3.72 14.38 -11.39
CA ARG A 684 2.39 14.85 -11.80
C ARG A 684 1.81 14.15 -13.01
N SER A 685 2.65 13.75 -13.97
CA SER A 685 2.20 13.07 -15.17
C SER A 685 3.23 12.07 -15.67
N ILE A 686 2.74 11.08 -16.41
CA ILE A 686 3.55 10.08 -17.09
C ILE A 686 2.88 9.71 -18.41
N ASP A 687 3.69 9.50 -19.45
CA ASP A 687 3.21 9.05 -20.75
C ASP A 687 4.30 8.23 -21.47
N HIS A 688 3.90 7.46 -22.49
CA HIS A 688 4.80 6.70 -23.35
C HIS A 688 4.57 7.04 -24.82
N ALA A 689 5.63 6.96 -25.62
CA ALA A 689 5.50 7.11 -27.07
C ALA A 689 4.76 5.91 -27.67
N GLY A 690 3.77 6.17 -28.53
CA GLY A 690 2.87 5.12 -29.02
C GLY A 690 3.54 4.03 -29.88
N SER A 691 4.39 4.41 -30.84
CA SER A 691 5.13 3.50 -31.72
C SER A 691 6.49 3.06 -31.16
N LYS A 692 7.01 3.77 -30.15
CA LYS A 692 8.27 3.45 -29.46
C LYS A 692 8.06 3.43 -27.95
N SER A 693 7.32 2.44 -27.46
CA SER A 693 6.87 2.40 -26.06
C SER A 693 7.99 2.30 -25.02
N ASN A 694 9.24 2.10 -25.45
CA ASN A 694 10.41 2.21 -24.58
C ASN A 694 10.78 3.66 -24.25
N VAL A 695 10.32 4.63 -25.04
CA VAL A 695 10.48 6.06 -24.77
C VAL A 695 9.31 6.53 -23.91
N VAL A 696 9.61 7.03 -22.70
CA VAL A 696 8.61 7.50 -21.74
C VAL A 696 9.01 8.86 -21.17
N VAL A 697 8.02 9.66 -20.82
CA VAL A 697 8.19 11.00 -20.24
C VAL A 697 7.44 11.09 -18.92
N ARG A 698 8.00 11.84 -17.97
CA ARG A 698 7.30 12.23 -16.74
C ARG A 698 7.58 13.68 -16.38
N SER A 699 6.66 14.30 -15.66
CA SER A 699 6.80 15.65 -15.11
C SER A 699 6.60 15.65 -13.59
N GLY A 700 7.26 16.55 -12.85
CA GLY A 700 7.15 16.59 -11.39
C GLY A 700 7.54 17.91 -10.74
N ASP A 701 7.37 17.95 -9.42
CA ASP A 701 7.31 19.19 -8.63
C ASP A 701 8.68 19.61 -8.07
N ALA A 702 9.67 19.78 -8.94
CA ALA A 702 10.93 20.42 -8.59
C ALA A 702 11.61 20.99 -9.85
N SER A 703 12.79 21.60 -9.68
CA SER A 703 13.62 22.03 -10.82
C SER A 703 13.97 20.85 -11.74
N GLY A 704 14.16 21.14 -13.03
CA GLY A 704 14.31 20.11 -14.05
C GLY A 704 13.05 19.25 -14.18
N GLY A 705 11.86 19.81 -13.94
CA GLY A 705 10.58 19.11 -13.71
C GLY A 705 9.98 18.34 -14.89
N LEU A 706 10.82 17.94 -15.85
CA LEU A 706 10.50 17.05 -16.94
C LEU A 706 11.68 16.10 -17.19
N ALA A 707 11.41 14.81 -17.25
CA ALA A 707 12.42 13.78 -17.45
C ALA A 707 11.97 12.76 -18.50
N LEU A 708 12.94 12.24 -19.24
CA LEU A 708 12.78 11.25 -20.29
C LEU A 708 13.51 9.96 -19.93
N SER A 709 13.01 8.84 -20.44
CA SER A 709 13.65 7.54 -20.38
C SER A 709 13.53 6.87 -21.74
N ASN A 710 14.57 6.15 -22.15
CA ASN A 710 14.61 5.39 -23.40
C ASN A 710 14.56 3.87 -23.19
N ASP A 711 14.34 3.43 -21.95
CA ASP A 711 14.33 2.03 -21.52
C ASP A 711 13.09 1.68 -20.68
N THR A 712 11.98 2.39 -20.93
CA THR A 712 10.68 2.22 -20.25
C THR A 712 10.74 2.48 -18.76
N GLY A 713 11.48 3.50 -18.35
CA GLY A 713 11.56 3.98 -16.98
C GLY A 713 12.53 3.22 -16.07
N ILE A 714 13.51 2.50 -16.63
CA ILE A 714 14.60 1.89 -15.84
C ILE A 714 15.62 2.97 -15.48
N THR A 715 16.02 3.79 -16.46
CA THR A 715 16.89 4.95 -16.26
C THR A 715 16.23 6.21 -16.80
N TRP A 716 16.47 7.33 -16.14
CA TRP A 716 15.93 8.64 -16.49
C TRP A 716 17.04 9.66 -16.66
N HIS A 717 16.75 10.70 -17.45
CA HIS A 717 17.52 11.93 -17.51
C HIS A 717 16.58 13.13 -17.56
N ILE A 718 17.00 14.24 -16.97
CA ILE A 718 16.30 15.52 -17.08
C ILE A 718 16.33 15.97 -18.54
N HIS A 719 15.19 16.39 -19.08
CA HIS A 719 15.11 16.98 -20.42
C HIS A 719 15.99 18.23 -20.48
N ALA A 720 16.91 18.32 -21.45
CA ALA A 720 17.99 19.32 -21.46
C ALA A 720 17.50 20.78 -21.31
N ASN A 721 16.29 21.08 -21.79
CA ASN A 721 15.68 22.40 -21.75
C ASN A 721 14.48 22.53 -20.78
N ALA A 722 14.31 21.62 -19.81
CA ALA A 722 13.26 21.74 -18.79
C ALA A 722 13.47 22.97 -17.87
N GLY A 723 14.73 23.36 -17.66
CA GLY A 723 15.08 24.53 -16.84
C GLY A 723 14.53 24.44 -15.41
N SER A 724 13.95 25.53 -14.92
CA SER A 724 13.34 25.61 -13.58
C SER A 724 11.83 25.31 -13.57
N TRP A 725 11.24 24.93 -14.71
CA TRP A 725 9.80 24.62 -14.77
C TRP A 725 9.51 23.31 -14.03
N SER A 726 8.33 23.23 -13.43
CA SER A 726 7.87 22.10 -12.63
C SER A 726 6.38 21.80 -12.86
N GLY A 727 5.98 20.56 -12.56
CA GLY A 727 4.61 20.08 -12.66
C GLY A 727 4.08 20.00 -14.09
N GLY A 728 2.77 20.26 -14.25
CA GLY A 728 2.10 20.18 -15.55
C GLY A 728 1.96 18.76 -16.11
N ARG A 729 1.40 18.64 -17.32
CA ARG A 729 1.18 17.37 -18.03
C ARG A 729 2.00 17.31 -19.31
N ALA A 730 2.83 16.28 -19.45
CA ALA A 730 3.66 16.05 -20.64
C ALA A 730 3.15 14.86 -21.45
N GLN A 731 3.19 14.97 -22.77
CA GLN A 731 2.80 13.92 -23.71
C GLN A 731 3.89 13.73 -24.76
N LEU A 732 4.13 12.48 -25.17
CA LEU A 732 5.07 12.14 -26.22
C LEU A 732 4.36 11.96 -27.56
N SER A 733 5.02 12.32 -28.67
CA SER A 733 4.56 11.92 -30.00
C SER A 733 4.59 10.39 -30.15
N ALA A 734 3.92 9.87 -31.19
CA ALA A 734 3.96 8.44 -31.48
C ALA A 734 5.40 7.90 -31.63
N ASN A 735 6.33 8.67 -32.21
CA ASN A 735 7.72 8.25 -32.41
C ASN A 735 8.65 8.63 -31.26
N GLY A 736 8.16 9.36 -30.25
CA GLY A 736 8.92 9.82 -29.08
C GLY A 736 9.91 10.95 -29.35
N ASP A 737 9.78 11.64 -30.48
CA ASP A 737 10.66 12.73 -30.93
C ASP A 737 10.11 14.14 -30.65
N PHE A 738 8.83 14.27 -30.28
CA PHE A 738 8.25 15.53 -29.79
C PHE A 738 7.70 15.35 -28.38
N VAL A 739 7.90 16.37 -27.55
CA VAL A 739 7.26 16.52 -26.24
C VAL A 739 6.32 17.72 -26.29
N VAL A 740 5.04 17.49 -25.97
CA VAL A 740 4.05 18.54 -25.73
C VAL A 740 3.83 18.64 -24.23
N TRP A 741 4.22 19.77 -23.63
CA TRP A 741 4.13 20.02 -22.20
C TRP A 741 3.14 21.15 -21.89
N ALA A 742 2.03 20.79 -21.24
CA ALA A 742 1.08 21.74 -20.69
C ALA A 742 1.54 22.17 -19.29
N VAL A 743 2.10 23.38 -19.19
CA VAL A 743 2.73 23.94 -17.98
C VAL A 743 2.66 25.46 -18.03
N ASN A 744 2.79 26.15 -16.88
CA ASN A 744 2.80 27.62 -16.79
C ASN A 744 1.59 28.28 -17.49
N ASN A 745 0.39 27.69 -17.32
CA ASN A 745 -0.84 28.12 -17.96
C ASN A 745 -0.78 28.20 -19.51
N GLY A 746 0.01 27.34 -20.16
CA GLY A 746 0.11 27.28 -21.62
C GLY A 746 0.57 25.92 -22.12
N ILE A 747 0.75 25.80 -23.44
CA ILE A 747 1.31 24.60 -24.07
C ILE A 747 2.64 24.96 -24.72
N TYR A 748 3.63 24.09 -24.52
CA TYR A 748 4.97 24.22 -25.05
C TYR A 748 5.36 22.94 -25.79
N VAL A 749 6.07 23.08 -26.90
CA VAL A 749 6.56 21.95 -27.70
C VAL A 749 8.07 21.95 -27.75
N SER A 750 8.68 20.78 -27.61
CA SER A 750 10.09 20.52 -27.89
C SER A 750 10.20 19.38 -28.89
N VAL A 751 11.19 19.46 -29.77
CA VAL A 751 11.54 18.42 -30.74
C VAL A 751 12.94 17.94 -30.41
N ASN A 752 13.19 16.64 -30.30
CA ASN A 752 14.52 16.08 -30.03
C ASN A 752 15.30 16.83 -28.94
N GLU A 753 14.62 17.17 -27.84
CA GLU A 753 15.13 17.94 -26.71
C GLU A 753 15.66 19.36 -27.01
N TYR A 754 15.37 19.95 -28.18
CA TYR A 754 15.63 21.36 -28.46
C TYR A 754 14.81 22.29 -27.52
N PRO A 755 15.18 23.58 -27.39
CA PRO A 755 14.47 24.50 -26.49
C PRO A 755 12.97 24.57 -26.74
N PHE A 756 12.18 24.52 -25.67
CA PHE A 756 10.72 24.60 -25.72
C PHE A 756 10.25 25.89 -26.41
N GLN A 757 9.35 25.74 -27.37
CA GLN A 757 8.64 26.84 -28.01
C GLN A 757 7.22 26.91 -27.47
N LYS A 758 6.77 28.11 -27.08
CA LYS A 758 5.38 28.32 -26.69
C LYS A 758 4.49 28.21 -27.93
N VAL A 759 3.42 27.43 -27.83
CA VAL A 759 2.42 27.34 -28.90
C VAL A 759 1.77 28.71 -29.10
N PRO A 760 1.77 29.27 -30.33
CA PRO A 760 1.20 30.58 -30.59
C PRO A 760 -0.33 30.55 -30.52
N ASN A 761 -0.94 31.67 -30.11
CA ASN A 761 -2.39 31.91 -30.12
C ASN A 761 -3.27 30.94 -29.30
N ILE A 762 -2.67 30.04 -28.53
CA ILE A 762 -3.42 29.23 -27.56
C ILE A 762 -3.72 30.08 -26.31
N PRO A 763 -4.97 30.08 -25.79
CA PRO A 763 -5.31 30.85 -24.59
C PRO A 763 -4.49 30.45 -23.36
N SER A 764 -4.39 31.35 -22.39
CA SER A 764 -3.83 30.99 -21.08
C SER A 764 -4.82 30.09 -20.35
N GLY A 765 -4.37 28.94 -19.84
CA GLY A 765 -5.25 28.01 -19.13
C GLY A 765 -4.56 26.71 -18.73
N ASN A 766 -5.31 25.84 -18.03
CA ASN A 766 -4.87 24.50 -17.66
C ASN A 766 -5.40 23.49 -18.68
N TYR A 767 -4.50 22.79 -19.36
CA TYR A 767 -4.85 21.93 -20.48
C TYR A 767 -4.74 20.44 -20.13
N TYR A 768 -5.78 19.69 -20.45
CA TYR A 768 -5.69 18.24 -20.62
C TYR A 768 -5.11 17.96 -22.01
N THR A 769 -4.05 17.17 -22.09
CA THR A 769 -3.38 16.84 -23.35
C THR A 769 -3.32 15.33 -23.55
N ALA A 770 -3.35 14.93 -24.82
CA ALA A 770 -3.16 13.54 -25.26
C ALA A 770 -2.50 13.52 -26.65
N ASN A 771 -1.83 12.42 -27.00
CA ASN A 771 -1.31 12.19 -28.34
C ASN A 771 -2.01 11.02 -29.04
N ASP A 772 -2.08 11.08 -30.36
CA ASP A 772 -2.43 9.89 -31.13
C ASP A 772 -1.30 8.86 -31.03
N ARG A 773 -1.64 7.60 -30.71
CA ARG A 773 -0.65 6.55 -30.47
C ARG A 773 -0.01 6.01 -31.77
N LYS A 774 -0.55 6.36 -32.95
CA LYS A 774 -0.09 5.87 -34.25
C LYS A 774 0.30 6.96 -35.24
N HIS A 775 -0.04 8.22 -34.97
CA HIS A 775 0.27 9.34 -35.84
C HIS A 775 1.16 10.39 -35.17
N ASN A 776 2.40 10.54 -35.64
CA ASN A 776 3.43 11.35 -34.96
C ASN A 776 3.08 12.84 -34.83
N GLY A 777 2.35 13.39 -35.79
CA GLY A 777 1.98 14.81 -35.81
C GLY A 777 0.68 15.15 -35.08
N LEU A 778 -0.06 14.17 -34.56
CA LEU A 778 -1.43 14.38 -34.09
C LEU A 778 -1.49 14.45 -32.57
N PHE A 779 -1.85 15.62 -32.05
CA PHE A 779 -2.04 15.88 -30.63
C PHE A 779 -3.39 16.54 -30.38
N TYR A 780 -3.89 16.34 -29.17
CA TYR A 780 -5.15 16.88 -28.69
C TYR A 780 -4.91 17.67 -27.42
N ALA A 781 -5.63 18.77 -27.28
CA ALA A 781 -5.64 19.56 -26.06
C ALA A 781 -7.07 19.97 -25.74
N ALA A 782 -7.40 20.07 -24.45
CA ALA A 782 -8.69 20.56 -24.00
C ALA A 782 -8.53 21.48 -22.81
N GLU A 783 -9.29 22.58 -22.80
CA GLU A 783 -9.38 23.53 -21.70
C GLU A 783 -10.83 23.93 -21.55
N THR A 784 -11.36 23.85 -20.34
CA THR A 784 -12.78 24.05 -20.05
C THR A 784 -13.68 23.24 -20.99
N SER A 785 -14.44 23.88 -21.88
CA SER A 785 -15.27 23.21 -22.89
C SER A 785 -14.64 23.14 -24.28
N ASN A 786 -13.48 23.78 -24.46
CA ASN A 786 -12.83 23.93 -25.75
C ASN A 786 -11.95 22.72 -26.05
N PHE A 787 -12.14 22.12 -27.21
CA PHE A 787 -11.25 21.07 -27.74
C PHE A 787 -10.40 21.61 -28.88
N TYR A 788 -9.13 21.24 -28.88
CA TYR A 788 -8.12 21.69 -29.84
C TYR A 788 -7.38 20.50 -30.45
N VAL A 789 -7.04 20.64 -31.73
CA VAL A 789 -6.30 19.63 -32.50
C VAL A 789 -5.06 20.25 -33.09
N SER A 790 -3.93 19.56 -32.95
CA SER A 790 -2.69 19.82 -33.68
C SER A 790 -2.45 18.68 -34.66
N THR A 791 -2.13 19.02 -35.90
CA THR A 791 -1.70 18.05 -36.94
C THR A 791 -0.23 18.22 -37.32
N ASP A 792 0.47 19.11 -36.63
CA ASP A 792 1.85 19.54 -36.87
C ASP A 792 2.72 19.32 -35.62
N ALA A 793 2.51 18.18 -34.96
CA ALA A 793 3.30 17.71 -33.82
C ALA A 793 3.31 18.66 -32.61
N GLY A 794 2.18 19.33 -32.36
CA GLY A 794 1.99 20.24 -31.23
C GLY A 794 2.51 21.67 -31.47
N THR A 795 2.98 21.99 -32.68
CA THR A 795 3.51 23.33 -32.99
C THR A 795 2.44 24.40 -33.17
N SER A 796 1.24 24.02 -33.63
CA SER A 796 0.04 24.85 -33.58
C SER A 796 -1.19 24.03 -33.19
N PHE A 797 -2.16 24.67 -32.56
CA PHE A 797 -3.42 24.04 -32.16
C PHE A 797 -4.60 24.86 -32.68
N ASN A 798 -5.56 24.18 -33.31
CA ASN A 798 -6.79 24.79 -33.81
C ASN A 798 -7.98 24.32 -32.98
N LYS A 799 -8.78 25.25 -32.49
CA LYS A 799 -10.03 24.93 -31.78
C LYS A 799 -11.03 24.30 -32.75
N THR A 800 -11.59 23.15 -32.41
CA THR A 800 -12.55 22.41 -33.25
C THR A 800 -13.96 22.40 -32.69
N THR A 801 -14.15 22.40 -31.37
CA THR A 801 -15.48 22.48 -30.73
C THR A 801 -15.45 23.20 -29.38
N SER A 802 -16.62 23.65 -28.92
CA SER A 802 -16.86 24.11 -27.55
C SER A 802 -18.24 23.76 -26.99
N SER A 803 -18.92 22.77 -27.57
CA SER A 803 -20.33 22.44 -27.27
C SER A 803 -20.52 21.09 -26.59
N ILE A 804 -19.48 20.53 -25.98
CA ILE A 804 -19.49 19.16 -25.40
C ILE A 804 -19.40 19.14 -23.87
N GLY A 805 -19.63 20.28 -23.20
CA GLY A 805 -19.51 20.40 -21.74
C GLY A 805 -18.08 20.64 -21.25
N TYR A 806 -17.88 20.69 -19.94
CA TYR A 806 -16.56 20.82 -19.30
C TYR A 806 -15.79 19.51 -19.43
N ILE A 807 -14.67 19.56 -20.13
CA ILE A 807 -13.81 18.42 -20.44
C ILE A 807 -12.89 18.12 -19.26
N ARG A 808 -12.86 16.85 -18.83
CA ARG A 808 -12.04 16.36 -17.71
C ARG A 808 -10.94 15.40 -18.11
N GLU A 809 -11.08 14.71 -19.25
CA GLU A 809 -10.08 13.75 -19.73
C GLU A 809 -10.24 13.50 -21.24
N ILE A 810 -9.13 13.21 -21.92
CA ILE A 810 -9.07 12.79 -23.32
C ILE A 810 -8.54 11.35 -23.37
N GLY A 811 -9.36 10.41 -23.83
CA GLY A 811 -8.98 9.02 -24.06
C GLY A 811 -8.71 8.78 -25.54
N VAL A 812 -7.55 8.24 -25.89
CA VAL A 812 -7.18 7.96 -27.29
C VAL A 812 -7.25 6.47 -27.56
N ASN A 813 -7.77 6.09 -28.73
CA ASN A 813 -7.73 4.69 -29.15
C ASN A 813 -6.29 4.31 -29.52
N PRO A 814 -5.63 3.40 -28.79
CA PRO A 814 -4.23 3.06 -29.07
C PRO A 814 -4.06 2.28 -30.39
N PHE A 815 -5.14 1.80 -30.99
CA PHE A 815 -5.12 0.95 -32.18
C PHE A 815 -5.58 1.66 -33.45
N ARG A 816 -6.14 2.87 -33.37
CA ARG A 816 -6.73 3.57 -34.53
C ARG A 816 -6.42 5.06 -34.50
N ILE A 817 -5.87 5.57 -35.62
CA ILE A 817 -5.56 7.00 -35.80
C ILE A 817 -6.87 7.80 -35.79
N GLY A 818 -6.88 8.92 -35.07
CA GLY A 818 -7.97 9.89 -35.09
C GLY A 818 -9.25 9.46 -34.37
N ASP A 819 -9.19 8.36 -33.63
CA ASP A 819 -10.31 7.83 -32.84
C ASP A 819 -10.11 8.25 -31.37
N VAL A 820 -10.92 9.21 -30.92
CA VAL A 820 -10.71 9.96 -29.68
C VAL A 820 -12.01 10.08 -28.90
N TRP A 821 -11.90 9.83 -27.60
CA TRP A 821 -12.96 9.89 -26.62
C TRP A 821 -12.71 11.04 -25.64
N VAL A 822 -13.78 11.63 -25.13
CA VAL A 822 -13.70 12.74 -24.18
C VAL A 822 -14.71 12.50 -23.06
N ALA A 823 -14.23 12.57 -21.82
CA ALA A 823 -15.05 12.54 -20.62
C ALA A 823 -15.38 13.98 -20.19
N THR A 824 -16.66 14.27 -19.94
CA THR A 824 -17.14 15.61 -19.63
C THR A 824 -18.19 15.60 -18.52
N ASP A 825 -18.45 16.78 -17.94
CA ASP A 825 -19.56 17.00 -17.00
C ASP A 825 -20.97 16.79 -17.60
N SER A 826 -21.06 16.51 -18.90
CA SER A 826 -22.30 16.25 -19.64
C SER A 826 -22.37 14.84 -20.23
N GLY A 827 -21.41 13.97 -19.90
CA GLY A 827 -21.32 12.59 -20.38
C GLY A 827 -20.08 12.30 -21.22
N ILE A 828 -20.15 11.24 -22.02
CA ILE A 828 -19.03 10.74 -22.83
C ILE A 828 -19.26 11.12 -24.29
N TRP A 829 -18.22 11.63 -24.93
CA TRP A 829 -18.22 12.06 -26.33
C TRP A 829 -17.15 11.31 -27.12
N HIS A 830 -17.44 11.01 -28.38
CA HIS A 830 -16.59 10.24 -29.27
C HIS A 830 -16.44 10.91 -30.64
N SER A 831 -15.22 10.91 -31.15
CA SER A 831 -14.84 11.37 -32.48
C SER A 831 -14.07 10.28 -33.22
N ILE A 832 -14.36 10.12 -34.51
CA ILE A 832 -13.67 9.21 -35.43
C ILE A 832 -12.94 9.97 -36.55
N ASP A 833 -12.88 11.30 -36.46
CA ASP A 833 -12.33 12.21 -37.48
C ASP A 833 -11.25 13.15 -36.90
N SER A 834 -10.50 12.65 -35.91
CA SER A 834 -9.42 13.35 -35.22
C SER A 834 -9.89 14.58 -34.43
N GLY A 835 -11.07 14.52 -33.82
CA GLY A 835 -11.63 15.58 -32.98
C GLY A 835 -12.23 16.75 -33.76
N LYS A 836 -12.52 16.60 -35.06
CA LYS A 836 -13.22 17.63 -35.86
C LYS A 836 -14.70 17.68 -35.50
N THR A 837 -15.33 16.52 -35.34
CA THR A 837 -16.71 16.39 -34.89
C THR A 837 -16.81 15.38 -33.76
N PHE A 838 -17.72 15.65 -32.80
CA PHE A 838 -17.99 14.78 -31.66
C PHE A 838 -19.47 14.41 -31.62
N GLY A 839 -19.77 13.14 -31.38
CA GLY A 839 -21.10 12.65 -31.02
C GLY A 839 -21.10 12.17 -29.57
N GLN A 840 -22.19 12.43 -28.85
CA GLN A 840 -22.38 11.87 -27.51
C GLN A 840 -22.64 10.36 -27.61
N VAL A 841 -22.03 9.58 -26.72
CA VAL A 841 -22.12 8.10 -26.73
C VAL A 841 -22.60 7.58 -25.39
N GLY A 842 -23.54 6.65 -25.44
CA GLY A 842 -24.06 5.94 -24.28
C GLY A 842 -24.92 6.82 -23.35
N PRO A 843 -25.41 6.23 -22.24
CA PRO A 843 -26.34 6.87 -21.32
C PRO A 843 -25.66 7.68 -20.19
N ALA A 844 -24.34 7.92 -20.28
CA ALA A 844 -23.60 8.62 -19.24
C ALA A 844 -24.04 10.10 -19.17
N THR A 845 -24.39 10.57 -17.97
CA THR A 845 -24.81 11.96 -17.73
C THR A 845 -23.67 12.83 -17.18
N ASP A 846 -22.62 12.20 -16.67
CA ASP A 846 -21.37 12.83 -16.19
C ASP A 846 -20.25 11.79 -16.40
N ALA A 847 -19.04 12.23 -16.73
CA ALA A 847 -17.89 11.39 -16.93
C ALA A 847 -16.60 12.09 -16.49
N TYR A 848 -15.77 11.36 -15.75
CA TYR A 848 -14.54 11.86 -15.15
C TYR A 848 -13.29 11.34 -15.88
N HIS A 849 -13.28 10.05 -16.21
CA HIS A 849 -12.17 9.39 -16.90
C HIS A 849 -12.66 8.50 -18.02
N ILE A 850 -11.86 8.36 -19.07
CA ILE A 850 -12.12 7.49 -20.21
C ILE A 850 -10.79 6.98 -20.78
N GLN A 851 -10.63 5.66 -20.90
CA GLN A 851 -9.42 5.02 -21.45
C GLN A 851 -9.80 3.76 -22.23
N LEU A 852 -8.95 3.35 -23.19
CA LEU A 852 -9.21 2.21 -24.06
C LEU A 852 -8.13 1.14 -23.89
N GLY A 853 -8.55 -0.10 -23.65
CA GLY A 853 -7.69 -1.27 -23.46
C GLY A 853 -7.77 -2.26 -24.62
N ARG A 854 -7.25 -3.46 -24.41
CA ARG A 854 -7.33 -4.55 -25.39
C ARG A 854 -8.79 -4.89 -25.74
N SER A 855 -9.07 -5.21 -26.99
CA SER A 855 -10.39 -5.66 -27.47
C SER A 855 -10.70 -7.10 -27.04
N ALA A 856 -11.98 -7.43 -26.84
CA ALA A 856 -12.45 -8.77 -26.49
C ALA A 856 -12.12 -9.82 -27.57
N THR A 857 -12.17 -9.41 -28.83
CA THR A 857 -11.82 -10.25 -29.98
C THR A 857 -10.76 -9.55 -30.83
N SER A 858 -9.99 -10.31 -31.61
CA SER A 858 -8.89 -9.80 -32.44
C SER A 858 -9.32 -8.76 -33.50
N ARG A 859 -10.61 -8.70 -33.84
CA ARG A 859 -11.20 -7.72 -34.79
C ARG A 859 -12.24 -6.80 -34.13
N GLY A 860 -12.46 -6.93 -32.82
CA GLY A 860 -13.43 -6.13 -32.09
C GLY A 860 -12.95 -4.71 -31.84
N TYR A 861 -13.88 -3.82 -31.52
CA TYR A 861 -13.53 -2.51 -30.99
C TYR A 861 -12.81 -2.67 -29.64
N PRO A 862 -11.84 -1.78 -29.30
CA PRO A 862 -11.18 -1.81 -28.00
C PRO A 862 -12.17 -1.72 -26.84
N ALA A 863 -11.89 -2.41 -25.73
CA ALA A 863 -12.70 -2.23 -24.53
C ALA A 863 -12.54 -0.80 -24.00
N VAL A 864 -13.65 -0.13 -23.76
CA VAL A 864 -13.69 1.26 -23.27
C VAL A 864 -13.98 1.21 -21.77
N PHE A 865 -13.11 1.80 -20.97
CA PHE A 865 -13.26 1.92 -19.52
C PHE A 865 -13.56 3.36 -19.14
N ALA A 866 -14.57 3.57 -18.29
CA ALA A 866 -14.99 4.90 -17.88
C ALA A 866 -15.24 5.00 -16.38
N ALA A 867 -14.80 6.09 -15.76
CA ALA A 867 -15.35 6.54 -14.49
C ALA A 867 -16.46 7.54 -14.83
N ALA A 868 -17.71 7.18 -14.59
CA ALA A 868 -18.86 7.93 -15.09
C ALA A 868 -20.08 7.80 -14.18
N THR A 869 -21.08 8.64 -14.42
CA THR A 869 -22.42 8.50 -13.87
C THR A 869 -23.36 7.95 -14.95
N ILE A 870 -23.78 6.70 -14.80
CA ILE A 870 -24.71 6.03 -15.71
C ILE A 870 -25.97 5.65 -14.94
N GLN A 871 -27.15 6.05 -15.42
CA GLN A 871 -28.44 5.81 -14.73
C GLN A 871 -28.44 6.26 -13.25
N GLY A 872 -27.78 7.38 -12.96
CA GLY A 872 -27.67 7.92 -11.60
C GLY A 872 -26.61 7.23 -10.72
N TRP A 873 -25.78 6.36 -11.27
CA TRP A 873 -24.73 5.66 -10.53
C TRP A 873 -23.34 6.15 -10.93
N ALA A 874 -22.71 6.93 -10.05
CA ALA A 874 -21.29 7.28 -10.18
C ALA A 874 -20.43 6.06 -9.82
N GLY A 875 -19.65 5.56 -10.77
CA GLY A 875 -18.85 4.35 -10.58
C GLY A 875 -17.93 4.07 -11.76
N HIS A 876 -17.42 2.85 -11.81
CA HIS A 876 -16.45 2.40 -12.81
C HIS A 876 -17.14 1.44 -13.77
N TYR A 877 -16.99 1.66 -15.07
CA TYR A 877 -17.71 0.94 -16.11
C TYR A 877 -16.78 0.44 -17.21
N ARG A 878 -17.22 -0.61 -17.90
CA ARG A 878 -16.63 -1.11 -19.14
C ARG A 878 -17.68 -1.26 -20.24
N SER A 879 -17.32 -0.88 -21.46
CA SER A 879 -18.06 -1.19 -22.69
C SER A 879 -17.18 -1.99 -23.66
N ASP A 880 -17.75 -3.02 -24.27
CA ASP A 880 -17.05 -3.88 -25.25
C ASP A 880 -17.58 -3.71 -26.69
N ASP A 881 -18.53 -2.78 -26.89
CA ASP A 881 -19.23 -2.57 -28.17
C ASP A 881 -19.02 -1.16 -28.75
N GLY A 882 -18.11 -0.36 -28.17
CA GLY A 882 -17.90 1.02 -28.58
C GLY A 882 -18.88 2.00 -27.93
N GLY A 883 -19.24 1.75 -26.67
CA GLY A 883 -19.97 2.66 -25.81
C GLY A 883 -21.50 2.59 -25.90
N TYR A 884 -22.05 1.60 -26.61
CA TYR A 884 -23.51 1.42 -26.70
C TYR A 884 -24.07 0.77 -25.43
N THR A 885 -23.38 -0.24 -24.91
CA THR A 885 -23.72 -0.87 -23.63
C THR A 885 -22.57 -0.76 -22.64
N TRP A 886 -22.91 -0.62 -21.37
CA TRP A 886 -21.97 -0.43 -20.28
C TRP A 886 -22.28 -1.41 -19.14
N ALA A 887 -21.25 -2.08 -18.65
CA ALA A 887 -21.30 -2.92 -17.48
C ALA A 887 -20.57 -2.21 -16.32
N LEU A 888 -21.18 -2.21 -15.14
CA LEU A 888 -20.53 -1.74 -13.92
C LEU A 888 -19.43 -2.75 -13.54
N ILE A 889 -18.24 -2.25 -13.20
CA ILE A 889 -17.09 -3.07 -12.80
C ILE A 889 -16.63 -2.80 -11.36
N SER A 890 -17.11 -1.72 -10.74
CA SER A 890 -17.05 -1.52 -9.29
C SER A 890 -18.21 -2.26 -8.61
N ASP A 891 -18.02 -2.73 -7.38
CA ASP A 891 -19.04 -3.45 -6.62
C ASP A 891 -19.20 -2.87 -5.20
N SER A 892 -20.07 -3.49 -4.39
CA SER A 892 -20.32 -3.02 -3.01
C SER A 892 -19.12 -3.17 -2.09
N ASP A 893 -18.15 -3.99 -2.46
CA ASP A 893 -16.99 -4.31 -1.65
C ASP A 893 -15.76 -3.50 -2.15
N ASN A 894 -15.81 -2.98 -3.38
CA ASN A 894 -14.76 -2.20 -4.05
C ASN A 894 -15.34 -0.90 -4.65
N GLY A 895 -15.36 0.16 -3.84
CA GLY A 895 -15.96 1.45 -4.17
C GLY A 895 -14.99 2.50 -4.73
N PHE A 896 -13.67 2.33 -4.56
CA PHE A 896 -12.59 3.19 -5.10
C PHE A 896 -12.63 4.69 -4.72
N GLY A 897 -13.45 5.08 -3.75
CA GLY A 897 -13.62 6.48 -3.34
C GLY A 897 -14.36 7.31 -4.38
N THR A 898 -13.86 8.52 -4.67
CA THR A 898 -14.48 9.46 -5.62
C THR A 898 -13.98 9.21 -7.05
N PRO A 899 -14.86 8.84 -8.01
CA PRO A 899 -14.51 8.63 -9.43
C PRO A 899 -13.72 9.77 -10.07
N GLY A 900 -14.00 11.02 -9.67
CA GLY A 900 -13.31 12.22 -10.16
C GLY A 900 -11.87 12.41 -9.69
N ASN A 901 -11.44 11.65 -8.67
CA ASN A 901 -10.07 11.65 -8.16
C ASN A 901 -9.30 10.38 -8.55
N ASN A 902 -9.89 9.48 -9.33
CA ASN A 902 -9.21 8.28 -9.77
C ASN A 902 -8.35 8.55 -11.00
N VAL A 903 -7.40 7.67 -11.31
CA VAL A 903 -6.59 7.75 -12.53
C VAL A 903 -6.59 6.38 -13.20
N TYR A 904 -6.64 6.37 -14.53
CA TYR A 904 -6.82 5.13 -15.28
C TYR A 904 -5.59 4.81 -16.13
N ALA A 905 -5.25 3.53 -16.19
CA ALA A 905 -4.58 2.95 -17.35
C ALA A 905 -5.29 1.66 -17.74
N ALA A 906 -5.70 1.54 -18.99
CA ALA A 906 -6.22 0.29 -19.52
C ALA A 906 -5.08 -0.49 -20.19
N ASP A 907 -5.01 -1.81 -20.00
CA ASP A 907 -3.91 -2.59 -20.57
C ASP A 907 -4.15 -2.85 -22.06
N PRO A 908 -3.26 -2.44 -22.98
CA PRO A 908 -3.43 -2.68 -24.41
C PRO A 908 -3.14 -4.14 -24.82
N ARG A 909 -2.62 -4.97 -23.92
CA ARG A 909 -2.22 -6.37 -24.16
C ARG A 909 -3.22 -7.38 -23.60
N ILE A 910 -3.81 -7.09 -22.43
CA ILE A 910 -4.70 -8.02 -21.71
C ILE A 910 -6.14 -7.52 -21.75
N TYR A 911 -7.04 -8.33 -22.31
CA TYR A 911 -8.46 -7.98 -22.37
C TYR A 911 -9.08 -7.92 -20.97
N GLY A 912 -9.89 -6.89 -20.72
CA GLY A 912 -10.57 -6.70 -19.44
C GLY A 912 -9.71 -6.05 -18.36
N ARG A 913 -8.38 -6.00 -18.52
CA ARG A 913 -7.49 -5.43 -17.50
C ARG A 913 -7.53 -3.91 -17.47
N VAL A 914 -7.78 -3.37 -16.28
CA VAL A 914 -7.69 -1.95 -15.98
C VAL A 914 -6.96 -1.74 -14.66
N PHE A 915 -6.17 -0.67 -14.61
CA PHE A 915 -5.52 -0.14 -13.42
C PHE A 915 -6.26 1.12 -12.99
N ILE A 916 -6.70 1.16 -11.73
CA ILE A 916 -7.43 2.27 -11.14
C ILE A 916 -6.60 2.80 -9.97
N GLY A 917 -5.97 3.95 -10.20
CA GLY A 917 -5.33 4.73 -9.16
C GLY A 917 -6.38 5.44 -8.31
N THR A 918 -6.13 5.54 -7.01
CA THR A 918 -7.03 6.18 -6.05
C THR A 918 -6.31 7.30 -5.29
N ASN A 919 -7.07 8.07 -4.52
CA ASN A 919 -6.53 9.03 -3.58
C ASN A 919 -6.58 8.42 -2.17
N GLY A 920 -5.51 7.74 -1.75
CA GLY A 920 -5.40 7.16 -0.42
C GLY A 920 -5.55 5.64 -0.32
N ARG A 921 -5.77 4.92 -1.43
CA ARG A 921 -5.84 3.44 -1.45
C ARG A 921 -4.88 2.81 -2.48
N GLY A 922 -3.91 3.58 -2.97
CA GLY A 922 -2.94 3.14 -3.96
C GLY A 922 -3.57 2.78 -5.31
N ILE A 923 -3.03 1.75 -5.96
CA ILE A 923 -3.41 1.32 -7.31
C ILE A 923 -4.07 -0.04 -7.24
N PHE A 924 -5.34 -0.10 -7.61
CA PHE A 924 -6.04 -1.35 -7.85
C PHE A 924 -5.82 -1.82 -9.29
N TYR A 925 -5.83 -3.13 -9.49
CA TYR A 925 -5.93 -3.71 -10.82
C TYR A 925 -6.91 -4.87 -10.82
N GLY A 926 -7.55 -5.11 -11.96
CA GLY A 926 -8.44 -6.26 -12.11
C GLY A 926 -8.72 -6.56 -13.57
N ASP A 927 -8.92 -7.84 -13.87
CA ASP A 927 -9.50 -8.28 -15.14
C ASP A 927 -11.02 -8.21 -15.01
N ALA A 928 -11.57 -7.04 -15.33
CA ALA A 928 -13.00 -6.82 -15.26
C ALA A 928 -13.70 -7.94 -16.04
N LYS A 929 -14.58 -8.69 -15.37
CA LYS A 929 -15.54 -9.58 -16.04
C LYS A 929 -16.85 -8.80 -16.06
N ALA A 930 -17.52 -8.73 -17.21
CA ALA A 930 -18.84 -8.09 -17.26
C ALA A 930 -19.77 -8.83 -16.30
N ALA A 931 -20.03 -8.23 -15.14
CA ALA A 931 -20.77 -8.84 -14.06
C ALA A 931 -22.00 -7.98 -13.78
N SER A 932 -23.12 -8.39 -14.36
CA SER A 932 -24.49 -7.95 -14.01
C SER A 932 -25.00 -6.65 -14.66
N PRO A 933 -26.33 -6.58 -14.95
CA PRO A 933 -26.98 -5.38 -15.45
C PRO A 933 -26.90 -4.23 -14.44
N LEU A 934 -26.95 -2.99 -14.94
CA LEU A 934 -26.96 -1.75 -14.15
C LEU A 934 -27.97 -1.85 -12.98
N PRO A 935 -27.63 -1.40 -11.77
CA PRO A 935 -28.57 -1.39 -10.66
C PRO A 935 -29.76 -0.48 -11.01
N VAL A 936 -30.99 -0.99 -10.92
CA VAL A 936 -32.19 -0.16 -11.15
C VAL A 936 -32.29 0.85 -10.01
N ALA A 937 -32.08 2.14 -10.30
CA ALA A 937 -32.32 3.23 -9.36
C ALA A 937 -33.80 3.61 -9.33
N ALA A 938 -34.27 4.13 -8.20
CA ALA A 938 -35.58 4.76 -8.12
C ALA A 938 -35.59 6.08 -8.92
N ASP A 939 -36.79 6.55 -9.30
CA ASP A 939 -36.93 7.92 -9.79
C ASP A 939 -36.58 8.94 -8.67
N ALA A 940 -36.22 10.16 -9.06
CA ALA A 940 -36.12 11.26 -8.09
C ALA A 940 -37.47 11.41 -7.37
N TYR A 941 -37.44 11.44 -6.03
CA TYR A 941 -38.62 11.39 -5.14
C TYR A 941 -39.42 10.07 -5.16
N GLY A 942 -38.93 9.01 -5.79
CA GLY A 942 -39.52 7.68 -5.79
C GLY A 942 -39.19 6.86 -4.54
N GLN A 943 -39.93 5.77 -4.33
CA GLN A 943 -39.63 4.82 -3.25
C GLN A 943 -38.33 4.05 -3.57
N CYS A 944 -37.28 4.31 -2.79
CA CYS A 944 -36.06 3.51 -2.77
C CYS A 944 -36.02 2.66 -1.47
N GLY A 945 -36.44 1.40 -1.54
CA GLY A 945 -36.44 0.45 -0.41
C GLY A 945 -37.70 0.41 0.47
N GLY A 946 -37.74 -0.53 1.43
CA GLY A 946 -38.85 -0.74 2.39
C GLY A 946 -39.11 -2.23 2.67
N GLN A 947 -39.73 -2.57 3.81
CA GLN A 947 -40.19 -3.95 4.07
C GLN A 947 -41.20 -4.37 2.99
N GLY A 948 -40.93 -5.49 2.31
CA GLY A 948 -41.77 -5.99 1.21
C GLY A 948 -41.59 -5.29 -0.14
N TRP A 949 -40.70 -4.29 -0.25
CA TRP A 949 -40.44 -3.59 -1.52
C TRP A 949 -39.57 -4.43 -2.45
N ALA A 950 -40.10 -4.75 -3.64
CA ALA A 950 -39.42 -5.50 -4.70
C ALA A 950 -38.80 -4.60 -5.79
N GLY A 951 -39.01 -3.28 -5.71
CA GLY A 951 -38.48 -2.31 -6.67
C GLY A 951 -37.05 -1.85 -6.33
N PRO A 952 -36.60 -0.74 -6.94
CA PRO A 952 -35.30 -0.13 -6.68
C PRO A 952 -35.03 0.09 -5.19
N LYS A 953 -33.84 -0.30 -4.71
CA LYS A 953 -33.46 -0.19 -3.29
C LYS A 953 -32.53 0.99 -3.01
N THR A 954 -32.35 1.82 -4.01
CA THR A 954 -31.22 2.73 -4.14
C THR A 954 -31.67 3.95 -4.93
N CYS A 955 -31.28 5.15 -4.48
CA CYS A 955 -31.75 6.39 -5.09
C CYS A 955 -30.74 6.91 -6.13
N PRO A 956 -31.17 7.74 -7.08
CA PRO A 956 -30.30 8.27 -8.14
C PRO A 956 -29.30 9.29 -7.58
N HIS A 957 -28.22 9.55 -8.33
CA HIS A 957 -27.17 10.52 -7.98
C HIS A 957 -27.73 11.87 -7.48
N GLY A 958 -27.21 12.34 -6.34
CA GLY A 958 -27.66 13.58 -5.69
C GLY A 958 -28.87 13.42 -4.76
N TRP A 959 -29.42 12.22 -4.64
CA TRP A 959 -30.58 11.91 -3.79
C TRP A 959 -30.21 10.88 -2.71
N SER A 960 -30.78 11.04 -1.52
CA SER A 960 -30.62 10.11 -0.41
C SER A 960 -31.96 9.50 -0.01
N CYS A 961 -31.97 8.19 0.31
CA CYS A 961 -33.11 7.53 0.94
C CYS A 961 -33.33 8.20 2.30
N LYS A 962 -34.42 8.96 2.44
CA LYS A 962 -34.90 9.32 3.77
C LYS A 962 -35.94 8.30 4.18
N ARG A 963 -35.74 7.65 5.33
CA ARG A 963 -36.76 6.76 5.91
C ARG A 963 -38.03 7.59 6.14
N SER A 964 -39.06 7.36 5.34
CA SER A 964 -40.41 7.84 5.65
C SER A 964 -40.89 7.00 6.83
N SER A 965 -41.30 7.66 7.92
CA SER A 965 -41.77 7.03 9.15
C SER A 965 -42.72 5.87 8.85
N ASP A 966 -42.54 4.75 9.57
CA ASP A 966 -43.55 3.70 9.65
C ASP A 966 -44.86 4.41 10.03
N CYS A 967 -45.83 4.48 9.10
CA CYS A 967 -47.08 5.15 9.38
C CYS A 967 -47.79 4.38 10.51
N GLU A 968 -47.80 4.95 11.71
CA GLU A 968 -48.82 4.70 12.71
C GLU A 968 -50.17 5.16 12.15
N TYR A 969 -50.79 4.37 11.27
CA TYR A 969 -52.20 4.53 10.92
C TYR A 969 -52.83 3.16 10.66
N PHE A 970 -53.46 2.67 11.74
CA PHE A 970 -54.54 1.68 11.86
C PHE A 970 -54.29 0.21 11.49
#